data_AF-A0A7J4LG57-F1
#
_entry.id   AF-A0A7J4LG57-F1
#
_cell.length_a   1.000
_cell.length_b   1.000
_cell.length_c   1.000
_cell.angle_alpha   90.00
_cell.angle_beta   90.00
_cell.angle_gamma   90.00
#
_symmetry.space_group_name_H-M   'P 1'
#
loop_
_entity.id
_entity.type
_entity.pdbx_description
1 polymer ?
#
loop_
_entity_poly.entity_id
_entity_poly.type
_entity_poly.pdbx_seq_one_letter_code
_entity_poly.pdbx_strand_id
1 'polypeptide(L)'
;MKEFESLPVKVAGEDHTLTVGKINYASQLSLNYVELTLRSDPISVKVFTGETIKIDFQKDGKDDLSITIVEVTSDSVVLKLVDLITGRISITDAFNLFEKTKSIDISKATACVNVSKKEIVGAEKTKTETSKEEKESTEKGVTTEKSALGKDEKLELKNGQSVAVEPFKVNCKSGSTVDLQLVVPVNYVDLEALRCKQGICSPVVVKSLSQLECGDVILDKTRTEQYLKPKIETLNITKVELKLDMPARSLETGGNKLTLLSKNIPKDLSLSLDVFREEIKQPENNNLKIVSYPLAIAVKGIAKEKLVSLTQKLSVQIEVPLISDPEVDPNSILLYAKTKDDWQLLDGAQVKGISDEITTDETDNVKNKVKATIDDISKFTDENNQVVVALIGLICRNCERTSFENIYLPPEGSVAAVIMVHGLGSSPATFNDIINDIRFTKQPWQAWTFAYPSSKTTVENGKELADNLQKNEKLFENIYIIGHSLGGIVTQRALSYAAEENNKDATKYTFIKKVKKAIIVGSPNDKVAGSDAFKLLFKYMVNVKTGSSLFDVNSAAVKELAEQKNIPKVSGIDYFVIAGTKPYELNTALFTIRTDKIFGLSETNDGIVTITSAQRIGGEYINDRCKNYWEIPETHTALIDNEQSRIIIEKLIAREIEKDIKSREVSVSSQYIQLQIPECSSDDKYVVVGKAVKKEKVEDKTGCSCGNGYCGAGEDQITCPTDCAKFFREENLCKPAIAATALFGLIALAVISILIYYGVQQESLQRRLRKALFWLEILFILLFAFNLLTCGIKAGIFLIEVFAIIVLFIYMYKHKKALGILGDLTITRAAGETTGAALTTIDQAELPVDNDVDNTLKKQEEKREQEILAKQQAVEAKQQKNMEKEEARQQAILAKQQETLAKQQELLAKQQKKQFSKEQMQLLIQKRQEFNKQKKKFAFIQKQKDLKEMQLKALKKYNEENKREKLETPATFAYRLLSMVVTPFNKYDHHLDWIYDVLEKAYVAYNSGKKEEAKKFYVRAAEIYKLLPFDKKIKVYYALRKLRDLLY
;
A
#
# COMPACT_ATOMS: atom_id res chain seq x y z
N MET A 1 -25.87 -35.83 -11.50
CA MET A 1 -26.21 -36.38 -12.83
C MET A 1 -26.55 -35.20 -13.73
N LYS A 2 -25.85 -35.02 -14.86
CA LYS A 2 -26.08 -33.91 -15.79
C LYS A 2 -27.06 -34.37 -16.87
N GLU A 3 -28.26 -33.83 -16.88
CA GLU A 3 -29.13 -33.90 -18.06
C GLU A 3 -28.95 -32.60 -18.86
N PHE A 4 -28.77 -32.75 -20.16
CA PHE A 4 -28.68 -31.66 -21.11
C PHE A 4 -29.98 -31.62 -21.91
N GLU A 5 -30.58 -30.44 -22.03
CA GLU A 5 -31.71 -30.23 -22.91
C GLU A 5 -31.26 -29.34 -24.07
N SER A 6 -31.41 -29.86 -25.28
CA SER A 6 -31.04 -29.16 -26.51
C SER A 6 -32.30 -28.61 -27.18
N LEU A 7 -32.33 -27.30 -27.41
CA LEU A 7 -33.42 -26.59 -28.04
C LEU A 7 -32.99 -26.04 -29.40
N PRO A 8 -33.74 -26.29 -30.48
CA PRO A 8 -33.47 -25.64 -31.75
C PRO A 8 -33.84 -24.15 -31.67
N VAL A 9 -32.94 -23.28 -32.14
CA VAL A 9 -33.14 -21.82 -32.18
C VAL A 9 -32.70 -21.28 -33.53
N LYS A 10 -33.45 -20.32 -34.09
CA LYS A 10 -33.05 -19.65 -35.33
C LYS A 10 -32.28 -18.37 -35.06
N VAL A 11 -31.10 -18.24 -35.63
CA VAL A 11 -30.27 -17.02 -35.59
C VAL A 11 -30.04 -16.57 -37.02
N ALA A 12 -30.35 -15.32 -37.32
CA ALA A 12 -30.30 -14.77 -38.69
C ALA A 12 -31.07 -15.59 -39.77
N GLY A 13 -32.08 -16.36 -39.37
CA GLY A 13 -32.89 -17.19 -40.27
C GLY A 13 -32.39 -18.64 -40.44
N GLU A 14 -31.23 -18.98 -39.90
CA GLU A 14 -30.63 -20.32 -39.94
C GLU A 14 -30.89 -21.11 -38.65
N ASP A 15 -31.04 -22.43 -38.77
CA ASP A 15 -31.34 -23.32 -37.65
C ASP A 15 -30.08 -23.70 -36.86
N HIS A 16 -30.06 -23.37 -35.56
CA HIS A 16 -29.00 -23.71 -34.61
C HIS A 16 -29.56 -24.54 -33.44
N THR A 17 -28.68 -25.08 -32.59
CA THR A 17 -29.07 -25.86 -31.42
C THR A 17 -28.42 -25.29 -30.17
N LEU A 18 -29.23 -24.74 -29.27
CA LEU A 18 -28.83 -24.26 -27.96
C LEU A 18 -28.90 -25.42 -26.96
N THR A 19 -27.78 -25.82 -26.38
CA THR A 19 -27.75 -26.85 -25.34
C THR A 19 -27.61 -26.20 -23.97
N VAL A 20 -28.62 -26.34 -23.12
CA VAL A 20 -28.61 -25.79 -21.76
C VAL A 20 -28.41 -26.93 -20.77
N GLY A 21 -27.39 -26.82 -19.93
CA GLY A 21 -27.21 -27.73 -18.80
C GLY A 21 -28.19 -27.39 -17.68
N LYS A 22 -28.99 -28.37 -17.21
CA LYS A 22 -29.89 -28.16 -16.07
C LYS A 22 -29.08 -28.01 -14.79
N ILE A 23 -29.14 -26.85 -14.13
CA ILE A 23 -28.58 -26.63 -12.79
C ILE A 23 -29.75 -26.54 -11.81
N ASN A 24 -29.83 -27.47 -10.86
CA ASN A 24 -30.81 -27.38 -9.78
C ASN A 24 -30.42 -26.25 -8.82
N TYR A 25 -31.27 -25.23 -8.74
CA TYR A 25 -31.35 -24.13 -7.77
C TYR A 25 -30.03 -23.58 -7.19
N ALA A 26 -29.65 -22.38 -7.64
CA ALA A 26 -28.76 -21.46 -6.91
C ALA A 26 -29.42 -20.07 -6.84
N SER A 27 -29.41 -19.44 -5.67
CA SER A 27 -30.04 -18.13 -5.42
C SER A 27 -29.25 -16.94 -5.98
N GLN A 28 -28.03 -17.15 -6.47
CA GLN A 28 -27.19 -16.15 -7.14
C GLN A 28 -26.38 -16.81 -8.26
N LEU A 29 -26.29 -16.14 -9.41
CA LEU A 29 -25.47 -16.57 -10.55
C LEU A 29 -24.45 -15.48 -10.86
N SER A 30 -23.16 -15.83 -10.85
CA SER A 30 -22.06 -14.98 -11.34
C SER A 30 -21.54 -15.58 -12.64
N LEU A 31 -21.69 -14.86 -13.76
CA LEU A 31 -21.20 -15.27 -15.08
C LEU A 31 -19.90 -14.53 -15.41
N ASN A 32 -18.79 -15.27 -15.57
CA ASN A 32 -17.48 -14.69 -15.87
C ASN A 32 -17.13 -14.71 -17.37
N TYR A 33 -17.77 -15.59 -18.17
CA TYR A 33 -17.70 -15.57 -19.63
C TYR A 33 -18.86 -16.37 -20.24
N VAL A 34 -19.15 -16.12 -21.52
CA VAL A 34 -20.05 -16.93 -22.36
C VAL A 34 -19.24 -17.41 -23.56
N GLU A 35 -19.36 -18.69 -23.90
CA GLU A 35 -18.71 -19.28 -25.08
C GLU A 35 -19.79 -19.65 -26.11
N LEU A 36 -19.65 -19.09 -27.32
CA LEU A 36 -20.50 -19.40 -28.47
C LEU A 36 -19.66 -20.15 -29.51
N THR A 37 -20.16 -21.30 -29.95
CA THR A 37 -19.52 -22.10 -31.00
C THR A 37 -20.39 -22.07 -32.24
N LEU A 38 -19.91 -21.42 -33.30
CA LEU A 38 -20.58 -21.38 -34.60
C LEU A 38 -20.13 -22.58 -35.45
N ARG A 39 -21.06 -23.20 -36.17
CA ARG A 39 -20.85 -24.51 -36.82
C ARG A 39 -20.21 -24.43 -38.21
N SER A 40 -19.93 -23.24 -38.71
CA SER A 40 -19.20 -23.02 -39.96
C SER A 40 -17.96 -22.20 -39.63
N ASP A 41 -16.83 -22.92 -39.54
CA ASP A 41 -15.50 -22.49 -39.06
C ASP A 41 -15.42 -22.13 -37.57
N PRO A 42 -14.50 -22.75 -36.79
CA PRO A 42 -14.50 -22.62 -35.34
C PRO A 42 -13.88 -21.28 -34.93
N ILE A 43 -14.68 -20.22 -34.99
CA ILE A 43 -14.39 -18.96 -34.31
C ILE A 43 -15.02 -19.05 -32.91
N SER A 44 -14.21 -19.42 -31.91
CA SER A 44 -14.61 -19.23 -30.51
C SER A 44 -14.45 -17.75 -30.17
N VAL A 45 -15.58 -17.04 -30.03
CA VAL A 45 -15.58 -15.67 -29.50
C VAL A 45 -15.77 -15.75 -27.99
N LYS A 46 -14.74 -15.36 -27.24
CA LYS A 46 -14.80 -15.20 -25.78
C LYS A 46 -15.08 -13.74 -25.46
N VAL A 47 -16.27 -13.44 -24.98
CA VAL A 47 -16.64 -12.10 -24.53
C VAL A 47 -16.43 -12.02 -23.02
N PHE A 48 -15.48 -11.18 -22.60
CA PHE A 48 -15.22 -10.85 -21.20
C PHE A 48 -16.02 -9.59 -20.86
N THR A 49 -16.94 -9.66 -19.89
CA THR A 49 -17.84 -8.53 -19.59
C THR A 49 -17.19 -7.42 -18.77
N GLY A 50 -15.95 -7.59 -18.28
CA GLY A 50 -15.20 -6.58 -17.53
C GLY A 50 -15.77 -6.22 -16.15
N GLU A 51 -17.08 -6.39 -15.94
CA GLU A 51 -17.80 -6.20 -14.69
C GLU A 51 -18.58 -7.45 -14.32
N THR A 52 -18.60 -7.77 -13.02
CA THR A 52 -19.45 -8.81 -12.44
C THR A 52 -20.90 -8.34 -12.47
N ILE A 53 -21.69 -8.82 -13.42
CA ILE A 53 -23.15 -8.58 -13.44
C ILE A 53 -23.77 -9.46 -12.34
N LYS A 54 -24.19 -8.85 -11.23
CA LYS A 54 -24.98 -9.52 -10.20
C LYS A 54 -26.45 -9.50 -10.60
N ILE A 55 -27.04 -10.68 -10.81
CA ILE A 55 -28.48 -10.84 -10.98
C ILE A 55 -29.03 -11.39 -9.66
N ASP A 56 -29.71 -10.55 -8.89
CA ASP A 56 -30.44 -10.98 -7.69
C ASP A 56 -31.84 -11.45 -8.08
N PHE A 57 -32.16 -12.70 -7.78
CA PHE A 57 -33.53 -13.20 -7.85
C PHE A 57 -34.23 -12.86 -6.53
N GLN A 58 -34.88 -11.68 -6.47
CA GLN A 58 -35.75 -11.40 -5.33
C GLN A 58 -36.97 -12.33 -5.37
N LYS A 59 -37.23 -12.98 -4.23
CA LYS A 59 -38.45 -13.73 -3.94
C LYS A 59 -39.61 -12.76 -3.70
N ASP A 60 -39.96 -11.98 -4.70
CA ASP A 60 -41.28 -11.36 -4.79
C ASP A 60 -42.15 -12.26 -5.66
N GLY A 61 -43.36 -12.60 -5.19
CA GLY A 61 -44.26 -13.58 -5.80
C GLY A 61 -44.85 -13.18 -7.16
N LYS A 62 -44.01 -12.78 -8.12
CA LYS A 62 -44.29 -12.63 -9.54
C LYS A 62 -43.27 -13.46 -10.31
N ASP A 63 -43.76 -14.50 -10.98
CA ASP A 63 -42.96 -15.37 -11.85
C ASP A 63 -42.62 -14.63 -13.16
N ASP A 64 -41.66 -13.71 -13.13
CA ASP A 64 -41.10 -13.13 -14.35
C ASP A 64 -39.94 -14.02 -14.84
N LEU A 65 -40.27 -15.03 -15.66
CA LEU A 65 -39.29 -15.85 -16.37
C LEU A 65 -38.91 -15.15 -17.69
N SER A 66 -37.91 -14.27 -17.62
CA SER A 66 -37.28 -13.66 -18.80
C SER A 66 -35.86 -14.20 -18.99
N ILE A 67 -35.51 -14.59 -20.22
CA ILE A 67 -34.13 -14.90 -20.62
C ILE A 67 -33.56 -13.67 -21.32
N THR A 68 -32.37 -13.27 -20.89
CA THR A 68 -31.57 -12.27 -21.60
C THR A 68 -30.74 -12.97 -22.67
N ILE A 69 -31.03 -12.68 -23.93
CA ILE A 69 -30.27 -13.18 -25.10
C ILE A 69 -29.36 -12.05 -25.57
N VAL A 70 -28.07 -12.36 -25.68
CA VAL A 70 -27.08 -11.46 -26.28
C VAL A 70 -26.99 -11.79 -27.76
N GLU A 71 -27.44 -10.87 -28.62
CA GLU A 71 -27.30 -11.00 -30.05
C GLU A 71 -26.09 -10.19 -30.52
N VAL A 72 -25.12 -10.88 -31.11
CA VAL A 72 -23.90 -10.26 -31.64
C VAL A 72 -23.99 -10.27 -33.16
N THR A 73 -23.99 -9.09 -33.76
CA THR A 73 -23.80 -8.90 -35.20
C THR A 73 -22.35 -8.47 -35.47
N SER A 74 -21.94 -8.36 -36.74
CA SER A 74 -20.60 -7.87 -37.09
C SER A 74 -20.31 -6.46 -36.53
N ASP A 75 -21.37 -5.66 -36.26
CA ASP A 75 -21.25 -4.22 -36.04
C ASP A 75 -21.85 -3.77 -34.68
N SER A 76 -22.60 -4.63 -33.97
CA SER A 76 -23.22 -4.30 -32.68
C SER A 76 -23.50 -5.53 -31.80
N VAL A 77 -23.52 -5.32 -30.47
CA VAL A 77 -24.07 -6.25 -29.48
C VAL A 77 -25.40 -5.68 -28.98
N VAL A 78 -26.48 -6.44 -29.15
CA VAL A 78 -27.82 -6.04 -28.68
C VAL A 78 -28.27 -7.00 -27.59
N LEU A 79 -28.62 -6.44 -26.43
CA LEU A 79 -29.21 -7.18 -25.33
C LEU A 79 -30.73 -7.23 -25.53
N LYS A 80 -31.24 -8.46 -25.73
CA LYS A 80 -32.65 -8.73 -25.96
C LYS A 80 -33.22 -9.48 -24.76
N LEU A 81 -34.16 -8.87 -24.06
CA LEU A 81 -34.92 -9.52 -23.01
C LEU A 81 -36.09 -10.25 -23.67
N VAL A 82 -36.08 -11.58 -23.58
CA VAL A 82 -37.14 -12.44 -24.11
C VAL A 82 -37.96 -12.94 -22.94
N ASP A 83 -39.20 -12.50 -22.89
CA ASP A 83 -40.20 -13.06 -22.00
C ASP A 83 -40.54 -14.48 -22.49
N LEU A 84 -40.19 -15.49 -21.70
CA LEU A 84 -40.36 -16.90 -22.08
C LEU A 84 -41.81 -17.37 -22.06
N ILE A 85 -42.69 -16.61 -21.41
CA ILE A 85 -44.10 -16.93 -21.30
C ILE A 85 -44.84 -16.37 -22.52
N THR A 86 -44.49 -15.16 -22.97
CA THR A 86 -45.18 -14.50 -24.09
C THR A 86 -44.46 -14.60 -25.43
N GLY A 87 -43.18 -14.99 -25.44
CA GLY A 87 -42.32 -15.00 -26.63
C GLY A 87 -42.00 -13.60 -27.16
N ARG A 88 -42.34 -12.53 -26.42
CA ARG A 88 -42.07 -11.15 -26.84
C ARG A 88 -40.64 -10.77 -26.49
N ILE A 89 -39.98 -10.17 -27.47
CA ILE A 89 -38.62 -9.67 -27.38
C ILE A 89 -38.68 -8.16 -27.16
N SER A 90 -38.09 -7.70 -26.05
CA SER A 90 -37.88 -6.28 -25.77
C SER A 90 -36.38 -5.97 -25.83
N ILE A 91 -36.00 -4.96 -26.61
CA ILE A 91 -34.60 -4.52 -26.70
C ILE A 91 -34.37 -3.58 -25.52
N THR A 92 -33.49 -3.99 -24.60
CA THR A 92 -33.19 -3.19 -23.41
C THR A 92 -32.04 -2.24 -23.65
N ASP A 93 -31.00 -2.64 -24.41
CA ASP A 93 -29.90 -1.75 -24.81
C ASP A 93 -29.20 -2.27 -26.08
N ALA A 94 -28.74 -1.35 -26.92
CA ALA A 94 -27.97 -1.64 -28.14
C ALA A 94 -26.60 -0.94 -28.05
N PHE A 95 -25.53 -1.73 -28.14
CA PHE A 95 -24.15 -1.27 -28.08
C PHE A 95 -23.52 -1.43 -29.46
N ASN A 96 -22.99 -0.35 -30.04
CA ASN A 96 -22.21 -0.45 -31.27
C ASN A 96 -20.84 -1.06 -30.94
N LEU A 97 -20.44 -2.13 -31.65
CA LEU A 97 -19.14 -2.78 -31.46
C LEU A 97 -17.98 -1.93 -32.00
N PHE A 98 -18.29 -0.97 -32.86
CA PHE A 98 -17.32 -0.03 -33.40
C PHE A 98 -17.93 1.38 -33.50
N GLU A 99 -17.72 2.21 -32.47
CA GLU A 99 -17.46 3.60 -32.82
C GLU A 99 -16.15 3.59 -33.61
N LYS A 100 -16.21 4.02 -34.87
CA LYS A 100 -15.04 4.27 -35.72
C LYS A 100 -14.24 5.48 -35.18
N THR A 101 -13.88 5.49 -33.91
CA THR A 101 -12.70 6.21 -33.48
C THR A 101 -11.52 5.31 -33.85
N LYS A 102 -10.63 5.82 -34.69
CA LYS A 102 -9.26 5.32 -34.77
C LYS A 102 -8.67 5.49 -33.36
N SER A 103 -8.88 4.52 -32.46
CA SER A 103 -8.18 4.49 -31.18
C SER A 103 -6.75 4.08 -31.48
N ILE A 104 -5.91 5.10 -31.57
CA ILE A 104 -4.46 4.98 -31.73
C ILE A 104 -3.89 4.30 -30.50
N ASP A 105 -3.05 3.30 -30.73
CA ASP A 105 -2.33 2.52 -29.73
C ASP A 105 -1.47 3.41 -28.80
N ILE A 106 -1.93 3.59 -27.55
CA ILE A 106 -1.26 4.37 -26.49
C ILE A 106 -0.26 3.46 -25.75
N SER A 107 0.81 3.09 -26.45
CA SER A 107 1.81 2.13 -25.95
C SER A 107 2.98 2.71 -25.14
N LYS A 108 3.09 4.03 -24.87
CA LYS A 108 4.32 4.58 -24.24
C LYS A 108 4.20 5.71 -23.21
N ALA A 109 3.01 6.26 -22.96
CA ALA A 109 2.81 7.23 -21.89
C ALA A 109 1.50 6.91 -21.18
N THR A 110 1.56 6.18 -20.07
CA THR A 110 0.39 6.02 -19.20
C THR A 110 0.31 7.24 -18.31
N ALA A 111 -0.67 8.09 -18.57
CA ALA A 111 -0.91 9.31 -17.82
C ALA A 111 -2.12 9.12 -16.92
N CYS A 112 -1.98 9.57 -15.68
CA CYS A 112 -3.06 9.67 -14.73
C CYS A 112 -3.47 11.14 -14.60
N VAL A 113 -4.76 11.43 -14.67
CA VAL A 113 -5.27 12.80 -14.61
C VAL A 113 -6.05 13.04 -13.33
N ASN A 114 -5.65 14.04 -12.54
CA ASN A 114 -6.45 14.60 -11.47
C ASN A 114 -6.86 16.04 -11.82
N VAL A 115 -8.16 16.29 -11.88
CA VAL A 115 -8.70 17.64 -12.15
C VAL A 115 -9.05 18.30 -10.82
N SER A 116 -8.17 19.17 -10.33
CA SER A 116 -8.45 19.95 -9.14
C SER A 116 -9.43 21.10 -9.48
N LYS A 117 -10.70 21.00 -9.04
CA LYS A 117 -11.65 22.13 -9.09
C LYS A 117 -11.22 23.21 -8.09
N LYS A 118 -10.23 24.02 -8.44
CA LYS A 118 -9.94 25.26 -7.72
C LYS A 118 -10.80 26.38 -8.31
N GLU A 119 -11.91 26.73 -7.66
CA GLU A 119 -12.67 27.92 -8.01
C GLU A 119 -11.77 29.15 -7.85
N ILE A 120 -11.54 29.87 -8.94
CA ILE A 120 -10.89 31.18 -8.91
C ILE A 120 -11.89 32.15 -8.28
N VAL A 121 -11.73 32.40 -6.98
CA VAL A 121 -12.50 33.42 -6.25
C VAL A 121 -11.96 34.79 -6.69
N GLY A 122 -12.61 35.40 -7.69
CA GLY A 122 -12.20 36.72 -8.16
C GLY A 122 -12.96 37.23 -9.38
N ALA A 123 -14.28 37.42 -9.27
CA ALA A 123 -15.03 38.34 -10.14
C ALA A 123 -16.34 38.76 -9.47
N GLU A 124 -16.41 40.01 -9.00
CA GLU A 124 -17.67 40.68 -8.70
C GLU A 124 -18.53 40.74 -9.97
N LYS A 125 -19.68 40.07 -9.97
CA LYS A 125 -20.78 40.39 -10.88
C LYS A 125 -22.11 40.46 -10.15
N THR A 126 -22.72 41.63 -10.33
CA THR A 126 -24.06 42.06 -10.01
C THR A 126 -25.13 41.05 -10.43
N LYS A 127 -26.05 40.76 -9.50
CA LYS A 127 -27.28 39.99 -9.72
C LYS A 127 -28.17 40.63 -10.78
N THR A 128 -28.57 39.86 -11.77
CA THR A 128 -29.92 39.98 -12.36
C THR A 128 -30.48 38.58 -12.57
N GLU A 129 -31.66 38.33 -12.02
CA GLU A 129 -32.39 37.07 -12.10
C GLU A 129 -32.94 36.85 -13.51
N THR A 130 -32.68 35.69 -14.09
CA THR A 130 -33.63 35.05 -15.02
C THR A 130 -33.35 33.55 -15.07
N SER A 131 -34.37 32.79 -14.68
CA SER A 131 -34.42 31.34 -14.72
C SER A 131 -34.34 30.82 -16.17
N LYS A 132 -33.33 30.01 -16.47
CA LYS A 132 -33.34 29.08 -17.60
C LYS A 132 -32.84 27.72 -17.13
N GLU A 133 -33.60 26.68 -17.52
CA GLU A 133 -33.25 25.28 -17.38
C GLU A 133 -31.85 25.02 -17.96
N GLU A 134 -30.89 24.73 -17.08
CA GLU A 134 -29.57 24.27 -17.46
C GLU A 134 -29.66 22.75 -17.60
N LYS A 135 -29.75 22.28 -18.84
CA LYS A 135 -29.51 20.88 -19.18
C LYS A 135 -28.11 20.51 -18.69
N GLU A 136 -28.06 19.54 -17.79
CA GLU A 136 -26.85 18.89 -17.30
C GLU A 136 -26.07 18.30 -18.49
N SER A 137 -25.19 19.11 -19.10
CA SER A 137 -24.25 18.63 -20.10
C SER A 137 -23.21 17.80 -19.38
N THR A 138 -23.14 16.51 -19.70
CA THR A 138 -22.10 15.59 -19.25
C THR A 138 -20.72 16.24 -19.40
N GLU A 139 -20.11 16.65 -18.27
CA GLU A 139 -18.72 17.13 -18.23
C GLU A 139 -17.84 15.99 -18.77
N LYS A 140 -17.39 16.09 -20.03
CA LYS A 140 -16.39 15.17 -20.59
C LYS A 140 -15.15 15.25 -19.70
N GLY A 141 -14.77 14.12 -19.10
CA GLY A 141 -13.57 14.00 -18.29
C GLY A 141 -12.32 14.39 -19.07
N VAL A 142 -11.27 14.82 -18.36
CA VAL A 142 -9.99 15.16 -18.98
C VAL A 142 -9.31 13.89 -19.47
N THR A 143 -8.87 13.88 -20.73
CA THR A 143 -8.19 12.72 -21.35
C THR A 143 -6.85 13.13 -21.96
N THR A 144 -5.95 12.17 -22.14
CA THR A 144 -4.66 12.39 -22.82
C THR A 144 -4.59 11.60 -24.11
N GLU A 145 -4.05 12.19 -25.17
CA GLU A 145 -3.87 11.54 -26.47
C GLU A 145 -2.43 11.69 -26.96
N LYS A 146 -1.84 10.62 -27.51
CA LYS A 146 -0.53 10.73 -28.18
C LYS A 146 -0.62 11.74 -29.32
N SER A 147 0.39 12.61 -29.44
CA SER A 147 0.45 13.58 -30.51
C SER A 147 1.87 13.64 -31.05
N ALA A 148 2.04 13.47 -32.36
CA ALA A 148 3.32 13.82 -32.98
C ALA A 148 3.56 15.34 -32.90
N LEU A 149 4.82 15.74 -32.70
CA LEU A 149 5.24 17.10 -33.03
C LEU A 149 5.11 17.30 -34.54
N GLY A 150 4.68 18.49 -34.97
CA GLY A 150 4.58 18.81 -36.40
C GLY A 150 5.96 18.75 -37.07
N LYS A 151 6.03 18.49 -38.38
CA LYS A 151 7.31 18.46 -39.12
C LYS A 151 8.13 19.74 -38.96
N ASP A 152 7.47 20.86 -38.73
CA ASP A 152 8.09 22.19 -38.55
C ASP A 152 8.34 22.54 -37.07
N GLU A 153 7.88 21.73 -36.11
CA GLU A 153 8.11 21.92 -34.68
C GLU A 153 9.44 21.24 -34.28
N LYS A 154 10.56 21.96 -34.37
CA LYS A 154 11.85 21.47 -33.86
C LYS A 154 11.91 21.65 -32.35
N LEU A 155 11.95 20.53 -31.62
CA LEU A 155 12.25 20.52 -30.18
C LEU A 155 13.75 20.78 -29.99
N GLU A 156 14.13 22.00 -29.61
CA GLU A 156 15.51 22.32 -29.26
C GLU A 156 15.84 21.74 -27.87
N LEU A 157 16.38 20.52 -27.87
CA LEU A 157 16.84 19.86 -26.65
C LEU A 157 18.18 20.44 -26.20
N LYS A 158 18.35 20.66 -24.89
CA LYS A 158 19.67 21.03 -24.34
C LYS A 158 20.64 19.87 -24.59
N ASN A 159 21.93 20.20 -24.74
CA ASN A 159 22.95 19.19 -25.03
C ASN A 159 22.92 18.04 -24.00
N GLY A 160 22.70 16.82 -24.47
CA GLY A 160 22.60 15.61 -23.63
C GLY A 160 21.20 15.25 -23.12
N GLN A 161 20.16 16.06 -23.40
CA GLN A 161 18.77 15.67 -23.14
C GLN A 161 18.21 14.80 -24.28
N SER A 162 17.29 13.90 -23.92
CA SER A 162 16.44 13.14 -24.84
C SER A 162 15.00 13.12 -24.32
N VAL A 163 14.07 12.72 -25.20
CA VAL A 163 12.64 12.62 -24.86
C VAL A 163 12.43 11.42 -23.92
N ALA A 164 12.00 11.69 -22.69
CA ALA A 164 11.68 10.69 -21.67
C ALA A 164 10.23 10.18 -21.82
N VAL A 165 9.30 11.06 -22.18
CA VAL A 165 7.90 10.73 -22.49
C VAL A 165 7.55 11.35 -23.84
N GLU A 166 7.05 10.53 -24.77
CA GLU A 166 6.64 10.97 -26.11
C GLU A 166 5.61 12.11 -26.03
N PRO A 167 5.57 13.03 -27.01
CA PRO A 167 4.65 14.16 -26.94
C PRO A 167 3.18 13.72 -26.92
N PHE A 168 2.38 14.40 -26.12
CA PHE A 168 0.96 14.11 -25.92
C PHE A 168 0.14 15.40 -25.77
N LYS A 169 -1.17 15.31 -26.01
CA LYS A 169 -2.16 16.37 -25.79
C LYS A 169 -3.00 16.06 -24.57
N VAL A 170 -3.51 17.10 -23.94
CA VAL A 170 -4.47 17.00 -22.83
C VAL A 170 -5.78 17.62 -23.28
N ASN A 171 -6.83 16.82 -23.40
CA ASN A 171 -8.18 17.28 -23.68
C ASN A 171 -8.81 17.78 -22.38
N CYS A 172 -8.89 19.09 -22.23
CA CYS A 172 -9.36 19.76 -21.02
C CYS A 172 -10.22 20.98 -21.36
N LYS A 173 -10.98 21.46 -20.38
CA LYS A 173 -11.73 22.71 -20.54
C LYS A 173 -10.74 23.87 -20.63
N SER A 174 -10.83 24.67 -21.70
CA SER A 174 -9.94 25.81 -21.90
C SER A 174 -9.89 26.70 -20.66
N GLY A 175 -8.68 26.97 -20.16
CA GLY A 175 -8.45 27.78 -18.96
C GLY A 175 -8.49 27.02 -17.62
N SER A 176 -8.83 25.72 -17.60
CA SER A 176 -8.77 24.92 -16.37
C SER A 176 -7.33 24.61 -15.95
N THR A 177 -7.09 24.50 -14.64
CA THR A 177 -5.86 23.89 -14.12
C THR A 177 -6.00 22.38 -14.11
N VAL A 178 -5.00 21.67 -14.63
CA VAL A 178 -4.95 20.20 -14.64
C VAL A 178 -3.68 19.73 -13.95
N ASP A 179 -3.81 18.80 -13.02
CA ASP A 179 -2.70 18.12 -12.38
C ASP A 179 -2.56 16.72 -13.00
N LEU A 180 -1.49 16.52 -13.77
CA LEU A 180 -1.26 15.27 -14.48
C LEU A 180 -0.11 14.51 -13.83
N GLN A 181 -0.31 13.24 -13.48
CA GLN A 181 0.75 12.36 -13.01
C GLN A 181 1.21 11.44 -14.13
N LEU A 182 2.51 11.38 -14.36
CA LEU A 182 3.12 10.60 -15.43
C LEU A 182 4.11 9.59 -14.87
N VAL A 183 4.10 8.42 -15.49
CA VAL A 183 5.12 7.39 -15.30
C VAL A 183 6.30 7.70 -16.23
N VAL A 184 7.50 7.80 -15.67
CA VAL A 184 8.74 8.07 -16.41
C VAL A 184 9.74 6.95 -16.12
N PRO A 185 10.52 6.48 -17.11
CA PRO A 185 11.58 5.52 -16.85
C PRO A 185 12.62 6.08 -15.85
N VAL A 186 13.09 5.25 -14.92
CA VAL A 186 14.08 5.67 -13.90
C VAL A 186 15.44 6.06 -14.48
N ASN A 187 15.75 5.66 -15.72
CA ASN A 187 17.02 5.96 -16.36
C ASN A 187 17.10 7.38 -16.95
N TYR A 188 16.13 8.23 -16.64
CA TYR A 188 16.16 9.65 -16.95
C TYR A 188 16.33 10.48 -15.69
N VAL A 189 17.29 11.40 -15.71
CA VAL A 189 17.50 12.39 -14.65
C VAL A 189 17.29 13.80 -15.19
N ASP A 190 17.26 14.80 -14.31
CA ASP A 190 17.07 16.21 -14.68
C ASP A 190 15.79 16.40 -15.53
N LEU A 191 14.69 15.80 -15.09
CA LEU A 191 13.42 15.81 -15.81
C LEU A 191 12.84 17.22 -15.93
N GLU A 192 12.48 17.60 -17.14
CA GLU A 192 11.84 18.87 -17.51
C GLU A 192 10.64 18.56 -18.40
N ALA A 193 9.49 19.19 -18.15
CA ALA A 193 8.34 19.09 -19.02
C ALA A 193 8.22 20.37 -19.84
N LEU A 194 7.89 20.24 -21.11
CA LEU A 194 7.75 21.36 -22.04
C LEU A 194 6.33 21.39 -22.59
N ARG A 195 5.68 22.56 -22.52
CA ARG A 195 4.42 22.88 -23.20
C ARG A 195 4.76 23.53 -24.54
N CYS A 196 4.40 22.86 -25.63
CA CYS A 196 4.61 23.32 -27.00
C CYS A 196 3.30 23.87 -27.58
N LYS A 197 3.31 25.15 -27.94
CA LYS A 197 2.20 25.86 -28.57
C LYS A 197 2.72 26.58 -29.81
N GLN A 198 2.15 26.25 -30.97
CA GLN A 198 2.53 26.84 -32.27
C GLN A 198 4.04 26.75 -32.53
N GLY A 199 4.65 25.59 -32.23
CA GLY A 199 6.09 25.37 -32.38
C GLY A 199 7.00 26.01 -31.33
N ILE A 200 6.48 26.80 -30.39
CA ILE A 200 7.26 27.35 -29.27
C ILE A 200 7.04 26.48 -28.05
N CYS A 201 8.11 25.88 -27.52
CA CYS A 201 8.08 25.06 -26.32
C CYS A 201 8.60 25.84 -25.11
N SER A 202 7.81 25.90 -24.04
CA SER A 202 8.17 26.56 -22.78
C SER A 202 8.10 25.57 -21.61
N PRO A 203 8.97 25.69 -20.59
CA PRO A 203 8.98 24.78 -19.46
C PRO A 203 7.69 24.83 -18.62
N VAL A 204 7.32 23.68 -18.09
CA VAL A 204 6.21 23.45 -17.16
C VAL A 204 6.78 22.94 -15.85
N VAL A 205 6.18 23.33 -14.73
CA VAL A 205 6.62 22.88 -13.40
C VAL A 205 6.41 21.38 -13.27
N VAL A 206 7.51 20.67 -13.03
CA VAL A 206 7.56 19.24 -12.74
C VAL A 206 7.85 19.04 -11.26
N LYS A 207 7.07 18.19 -10.59
CA LYS A 207 7.33 17.75 -9.22
C LYS A 207 7.51 16.23 -9.20
N SER A 208 8.60 15.74 -8.62
CA SER A 208 8.76 14.29 -8.40
C SER A 208 7.77 13.79 -7.34
N LEU A 209 7.18 12.62 -7.57
CA LEU A 209 6.25 11.95 -6.67
C LEU A 209 6.82 10.59 -6.26
N SER A 210 6.58 10.21 -5.00
CA SER A 210 6.93 8.87 -4.50
C SER A 210 5.85 7.82 -4.81
N GLN A 211 4.63 8.23 -5.17
CA GLN A 211 3.49 7.35 -5.44
C GLN A 211 2.48 8.02 -6.37
N LEU A 212 1.64 7.21 -7.03
CA LEU A 212 0.52 7.68 -7.84
C LEU A 212 -0.73 7.87 -6.97
N GLU A 213 -1.42 9.00 -7.11
CA GLU A 213 -2.62 9.35 -6.31
C GLU A 213 -3.94 8.95 -6.97
N CYS A 214 -3.88 8.08 -7.98
CA CYS A 214 -4.98 7.78 -8.87
C CYS A 214 -4.99 6.30 -9.22
N GLY A 215 -6.10 5.85 -9.80
CA GLY A 215 -6.34 4.44 -10.09
C GLY A 215 -7.45 3.88 -9.20
N ASP A 216 -7.90 2.67 -9.52
CA ASP A 216 -8.92 1.99 -8.73
C ASP A 216 -8.31 1.54 -7.40
N VAL A 217 -8.41 2.42 -6.40
CA VAL A 217 -7.97 2.12 -5.04
C VAL A 217 -8.88 1.02 -4.49
N ILE A 218 -8.28 -0.08 -4.02
CA ILE A 218 -9.00 -1.02 -3.17
C ILE A 218 -9.31 -0.25 -1.89
N LEU A 219 -10.55 0.18 -1.74
CA LEU A 219 -10.98 0.96 -0.59
C LEU A 219 -11.06 0.05 0.63
N ASP A 220 -10.31 0.41 1.67
CA ASP A 220 -10.55 -0.12 3.00
C ASP A 220 -11.91 0.39 3.50
N LYS A 221 -12.74 -0.54 3.96
CA LYS A 221 -13.97 -0.18 4.67
C LYS A 221 -13.57 0.40 6.02
N THR A 222 -13.73 1.71 6.17
CA THR A 222 -13.53 2.41 7.44
C THR A 222 -14.81 3.11 7.85
N ARG A 223 -14.99 3.30 9.15
CA ARG A 223 -16.10 4.07 9.70
C ARG A 223 -15.97 5.54 9.29
N THR A 224 -17.06 6.10 8.79
CA THR A 224 -17.18 7.53 8.49
C THR A 224 -17.87 8.32 9.61
N GLU A 225 -18.72 7.67 10.42
CA GLU A 225 -19.49 8.30 11.50
C GLU A 225 -18.63 8.56 12.74
N GLN A 226 -18.41 9.82 13.13
CA GLN A 226 -17.63 10.15 14.33
C GLN A 226 -18.35 9.88 15.65
N TYR A 227 -19.68 9.84 15.61
CA TYR A 227 -20.53 9.67 16.78
C TYR A 227 -21.59 8.62 16.51
N LEU A 228 -21.85 7.76 17.49
CA LEU A 228 -22.95 6.82 17.47
C LEU A 228 -24.17 7.50 18.10
N LYS A 229 -25.28 7.50 17.36
CA LYS A 229 -26.61 7.84 17.88
C LYS A 229 -27.40 6.56 18.07
N PRO A 230 -27.53 6.04 19.31
CA PRO A 230 -28.25 4.80 19.56
C PRO A 230 -29.69 4.91 19.04
N LYS A 231 -30.13 3.97 18.21
CA LYS A 231 -31.53 3.88 17.74
C LYS A 231 -32.31 3.06 18.76
N ILE A 232 -32.83 3.72 19.79
CA ILE A 232 -33.39 3.08 21.00
C ILE A 232 -34.88 2.75 20.85
N GLU A 233 -35.57 3.31 19.85
CA GLU A 233 -37.02 3.17 19.66
C GLU A 233 -37.50 1.72 19.53
N THR A 234 -36.60 0.76 19.27
CA THR A 234 -36.91 -0.65 19.06
C THR A 234 -36.61 -1.56 20.26
N LEU A 235 -36.08 -1.03 21.37
CA LEU A 235 -35.60 -1.84 22.49
C LEU A 235 -36.37 -1.57 23.80
N ASN A 236 -37.04 -2.60 24.31
CA ASN A 236 -37.65 -2.60 25.64
C ASN A 236 -36.60 -2.79 26.74
N ILE A 237 -35.67 -1.83 26.91
CA ILE A 237 -34.68 -1.85 27.99
C ILE A 237 -35.04 -0.76 29.00
N THR A 238 -35.51 -1.20 30.17
CA THR A 238 -35.82 -0.32 31.31
C THR A 238 -34.64 -0.25 32.27
N LYS A 239 -34.39 0.93 32.83
CA LYS A 239 -33.41 1.12 33.90
C LYS A 239 -33.73 0.21 35.09
N VAL A 240 -32.73 -0.53 35.60
CA VAL A 240 -32.88 -1.39 36.79
C VAL A 240 -31.87 -0.96 37.85
N GLU A 241 -32.30 -0.97 39.11
CA GLU A 241 -31.51 -0.51 40.26
C GLU A 241 -31.47 -1.57 41.36
N LEU A 242 -30.27 -1.84 41.88
CA LEU A 242 -30.01 -2.81 42.94
C LEU A 242 -29.53 -2.06 44.17
N LYS A 243 -30.31 -2.18 45.25
CA LYS A 243 -29.85 -1.85 46.60
C LYS A 243 -29.07 -3.05 47.14
N LEU A 244 -27.88 -2.79 47.69
CA LEU A 244 -26.95 -3.85 48.12
C LEU A 244 -27.24 -4.43 49.50
N ASP A 245 -28.42 -4.11 50.06
CA ASP A 245 -29.00 -4.71 51.26
C ASP A 245 -29.71 -6.05 50.98
N MET A 246 -29.93 -6.39 49.70
CA MET A 246 -30.62 -7.61 49.27
C MET A 246 -29.66 -8.77 48.94
N PRO A 247 -30.09 -10.04 49.08
CA PRO A 247 -29.29 -11.22 48.72
C PRO A 247 -28.98 -11.32 47.21
N ALA A 248 -29.76 -10.64 46.36
CA ALA A 248 -29.53 -10.58 44.94
C ALA A 248 -28.26 -9.77 44.64
N ARG A 249 -27.28 -10.39 43.99
CA ARG A 249 -26.01 -9.76 43.60
C ARG A 249 -25.93 -9.45 42.10
N SER A 250 -27.06 -9.46 41.39
CA SER A 250 -27.08 -9.20 39.95
C SER A 250 -28.25 -8.35 39.50
N LEU A 251 -28.00 -7.51 38.51
CA LEU A 251 -28.97 -6.74 37.73
C LEU A 251 -29.07 -7.33 36.33
N GLU A 252 -30.27 -7.43 35.78
CA GLU A 252 -30.47 -7.86 34.40
C GLU A 252 -31.50 -6.95 33.71
N THR A 253 -31.17 -6.48 32.50
CA THR A 253 -32.08 -5.68 31.68
C THR A 253 -31.70 -5.78 30.21
N GLY A 254 -32.68 -6.04 29.34
CA GLY A 254 -32.44 -6.11 27.90
C GLY A 254 -31.43 -7.18 27.49
N GLY A 255 -31.33 -8.30 28.22
CA GLY A 255 -30.32 -9.34 28.03
C GLY A 255 -28.93 -9.03 28.60
N ASN A 256 -28.68 -7.79 29.03
CA ASN A 256 -27.46 -7.37 29.71
C ASN A 256 -27.53 -7.76 31.19
N LYS A 257 -26.42 -8.26 31.75
CA LYS A 257 -26.34 -8.65 33.15
C LYS A 257 -25.14 -8.00 33.83
N LEU A 258 -25.33 -7.40 35.00
CA LEU A 258 -24.28 -6.88 35.86
C LEU A 258 -24.29 -7.69 37.16
N THR A 259 -23.20 -8.38 37.49
CA THR A 259 -23.05 -9.19 38.70
C THR A 259 -21.97 -8.59 39.59
N LEU A 260 -22.28 -8.45 40.88
CA LEU A 260 -21.39 -7.90 41.87
C LEU A 260 -20.53 -9.00 42.50
N LEU A 261 -19.20 -8.87 42.38
CA LEU A 261 -18.26 -9.88 42.85
C LEU A 261 -17.73 -9.58 44.27
N SER A 262 -17.64 -8.31 44.66
CA SER A 262 -17.12 -7.92 45.98
C SER A 262 -18.04 -8.38 47.11
N LYS A 263 -17.47 -8.89 48.20
CA LYS A 263 -18.22 -9.48 49.32
C LYS A 263 -18.57 -8.49 50.43
N ASN A 264 -17.72 -7.51 50.74
CA ASN A 264 -17.99 -6.54 51.81
C ASN A 264 -18.11 -5.13 51.23
N ILE A 265 -19.33 -4.77 50.85
CA ILE A 265 -19.63 -3.48 50.24
C ILE A 265 -20.48 -2.66 51.22
N PRO A 266 -20.28 -1.33 51.32
CA PRO A 266 -21.11 -0.46 52.16
C PRO A 266 -22.60 -0.62 51.86
N LYS A 267 -23.44 -0.69 52.90
CA LYS A 267 -24.90 -0.93 52.79
C LYS A 267 -25.65 0.20 52.09
N ASP A 268 -25.08 1.39 52.09
CA ASP A 268 -25.57 2.61 51.45
C ASP A 268 -25.29 2.66 49.94
N LEU A 269 -24.40 1.79 49.43
CA LEU A 269 -24.07 1.75 48.01
C LEU A 269 -25.18 1.05 47.22
N SER A 270 -25.54 1.63 46.07
CA SER A 270 -26.47 1.05 45.12
C SER A 270 -25.89 1.11 43.71
N LEU A 271 -26.21 0.10 42.90
CA LEU A 271 -25.80 0.03 41.50
C LEU A 271 -27.03 0.17 40.62
N SER A 272 -26.91 0.88 39.51
CA SER A 272 -27.95 0.86 38.47
C SER A 272 -27.34 0.55 37.11
N LEU A 273 -28.07 -0.24 36.32
CA LEU A 273 -27.73 -0.59 34.94
C LEU A 273 -28.80 0.00 34.02
N ASP A 274 -28.36 0.77 33.02
CA ASP A 274 -29.21 1.45 32.05
C ASP A 274 -28.55 1.46 30.65
N VAL A 275 -29.32 1.80 29.61
CA VAL A 275 -28.77 2.09 28.28
C VAL A 275 -28.35 3.54 28.22
N PHE A 276 -27.13 3.80 27.74
CA PHE A 276 -26.67 5.16 27.49
C PHE A 276 -27.39 5.73 26.26
N ARG A 277 -28.24 6.74 26.47
CA ARG A 277 -29.15 7.24 25.43
C ARG A 277 -28.62 8.43 24.63
N GLU A 278 -27.54 9.03 25.11
CA GLU A 278 -26.95 10.20 24.49
C GLU A 278 -26.05 9.81 23.31
N GLU A 279 -25.75 10.78 22.47
CA GLU A 279 -24.78 10.62 21.39
C GLU A 279 -23.40 10.36 22.00
N ILE A 280 -22.78 9.24 21.63
CA ILE A 280 -21.47 8.86 22.16
C ILE A 280 -20.42 8.90 21.06
N LYS A 281 -19.25 9.44 21.39
CA LYS A 281 -18.12 9.49 20.48
C LYS A 281 -17.60 8.07 20.22
N GLN A 282 -17.50 7.70 18.94
CA GLN A 282 -16.86 6.45 18.53
C GLN A 282 -15.35 6.49 18.87
N PRO A 283 -14.63 5.35 18.80
CA PRO A 283 -13.17 5.36 18.85
C PRO A 283 -12.55 6.36 17.86
N GLU A 284 -11.37 6.91 18.16
CA GLU A 284 -10.66 7.76 17.20
C GLU A 284 -10.12 6.95 16.01
N ASN A 285 -9.88 5.66 16.22
CA ASN A 285 -9.53 4.73 15.16
C ASN A 285 -10.76 4.42 14.30
N ASN A 286 -10.71 4.79 13.02
CA ASN A 286 -11.81 4.60 12.07
C ASN A 286 -12.01 3.12 11.67
N ASN A 287 -11.07 2.24 11.97
CA ASN A 287 -11.22 0.79 11.77
C ASN A 287 -11.96 0.11 12.92
N LEU A 288 -12.30 0.85 13.98
CA LEU A 288 -13.13 0.36 15.08
C LEU A 288 -14.54 0.95 15.04
N LYS A 289 -15.50 0.13 15.46
CA LYS A 289 -16.91 0.48 15.55
C LYS A 289 -17.50 -0.05 16.85
N ILE A 290 -18.27 0.79 17.53
CA ILE A 290 -19.15 0.34 18.61
C ILE A 290 -20.25 -0.52 17.99
N VAL A 291 -20.34 -1.78 18.42
CA VAL A 291 -21.30 -2.78 17.90
C VAL A 291 -22.43 -3.10 18.86
N SER A 292 -22.31 -2.76 20.15
CA SER A 292 -23.42 -2.86 21.11
C SER A 292 -24.11 -1.53 21.36
N TYR A 293 -25.27 -1.60 21.99
CA TYR A 293 -25.80 -0.45 22.72
C TYR A 293 -24.86 -0.14 23.89
N PRO A 294 -24.36 1.10 24.03
CA PRO A 294 -23.54 1.45 25.17
C PRO A 294 -24.38 1.39 26.46
N LEU A 295 -23.81 0.83 27.52
CA LEU A 295 -24.47 0.65 28.81
C LEU A 295 -23.91 1.63 29.82
N ALA A 296 -24.78 2.23 30.60
CA ALA A 296 -24.44 3.11 31.70
C ALA A 296 -24.59 2.36 33.02
N ILE A 297 -23.49 2.25 33.77
CA ILE A 297 -23.44 1.69 35.12
C ILE A 297 -23.21 2.83 36.09
N ALA A 298 -24.21 3.18 36.91
CA ALA A 298 -24.06 4.22 37.90
C ALA A 298 -23.90 3.65 39.30
N VAL A 299 -22.95 4.20 40.05
CA VAL A 299 -22.73 3.92 41.47
C VAL A 299 -23.34 5.05 42.28
N LYS A 300 -24.37 4.74 43.07
CA LYS A 300 -25.12 5.73 43.87
C LYS A 300 -24.94 5.49 45.36
N GLY A 301 -25.28 6.50 46.15
CA GLY A 301 -25.28 6.45 47.62
C GLY A 301 -23.93 6.74 48.27
N ILE A 302 -22.87 6.92 47.47
CA ILE A 302 -21.53 7.26 47.94
C ILE A 302 -20.96 8.43 47.12
N ALA A 303 -20.29 9.37 47.80
CA ALA A 303 -19.55 10.44 47.13
C ALA A 303 -18.33 9.87 46.40
N LYS A 304 -17.91 10.51 45.28
CA LYS A 304 -16.82 10.01 44.43
C LYS A 304 -15.51 9.82 45.19
N GLU A 305 -15.17 10.76 46.07
CA GLU A 305 -13.94 10.74 46.86
C GLU A 305 -13.91 9.50 47.76
N LYS A 306 -15.08 9.17 48.35
CA LYS A 306 -15.24 7.96 49.17
C LYS A 306 -15.23 6.67 48.35
N LEU A 307 -15.73 6.71 47.12
CA LEU A 307 -15.72 5.57 46.19
C LEU A 307 -14.29 5.19 45.78
N VAL A 308 -13.47 6.19 45.46
CA VAL A 308 -12.06 5.99 45.09
C VAL A 308 -11.22 5.57 46.30
N SER A 309 -11.59 6.01 47.51
CA SER A 309 -10.89 5.64 48.75
C SER A 309 -11.35 4.32 49.38
N LEU A 310 -12.21 3.53 48.72
CA LEU A 310 -12.64 2.25 49.28
C LEU A 310 -11.44 1.31 49.43
N THR A 311 -11.24 0.78 50.64
CA THR A 311 -10.18 -0.20 50.93
C THR A 311 -10.39 -1.51 50.19
N GLN A 312 -11.63 -1.84 49.83
CA GLN A 312 -11.96 -2.97 48.97
C GLN A 312 -12.38 -2.47 47.59
N LYS A 313 -11.71 -2.99 46.56
CA LYS A 313 -12.06 -2.72 45.16
C LYS A 313 -13.49 -3.17 44.88
N LEU A 314 -14.24 -2.35 44.15
CA LEU A 314 -15.61 -2.67 43.75
C LEU A 314 -15.56 -3.44 42.43
N SER A 315 -15.48 -4.76 42.53
CA SER A 315 -15.37 -5.68 41.40
C SER A 315 -16.74 -6.07 40.88
N VAL A 316 -16.95 -5.93 39.57
CA VAL A 316 -18.19 -6.31 38.90
C VAL A 316 -17.89 -7.19 37.68
N GLN A 317 -18.84 -8.04 37.33
CA GLN A 317 -18.85 -8.79 36.07
C GLN A 317 -20.00 -8.29 35.21
N ILE A 318 -19.71 -7.97 33.96
CA ILE A 318 -20.68 -7.49 32.98
C ILE A 318 -20.83 -8.55 31.89
N GLU A 319 -22.08 -8.85 31.54
CA GLU A 319 -22.43 -9.66 30.38
C GLU A 319 -23.26 -8.80 29.41
N VAL A 320 -22.78 -8.63 28.19
CA VAL A 320 -23.44 -7.85 27.12
C VAL A 320 -23.79 -8.79 25.97
N PRO A 321 -25.04 -8.81 25.46
CA PRO A 321 -25.38 -9.62 24.30
C PRO A 321 -24.60 -9.14 23.08
N LEU A 322 -24.07 -10.09 22.32
CA LEU A 322 -23.36 -9.82 21.08
C LEU A 322 -24.37 -9.49 19.99
N ILE A 323 -24.25 -8.31 19.39
CA ILE A 323 -25.03 -7.95 18.21
C ILE A 323 -24.15 -8.25 17.00
N SER A 324 -24.58 -9.17 16.16
CA SER A 324 -23.88 -9.47 14.91
C SER A 324 -23.95 -8.24 14.00
N ASP A 325 -22.78 -7.77 13.58
CA ASP A 325 -22.62 -6.78 12.54
C ASP A 325 -21.80 -7.44 11.43
N PRO A 326 -22.35 -7.62 10.21
CA PRO A 326 -21.68 -8.35 9.13
C PRO A 326 -20.39 -7.64 8.65
N GLU A 327 -20.18 -6.39 9.05
CA GLU A 327 -18.96 -5.64 8.73
C GLU A 327 -17.91 -5.68 9.83
N VAL A 328 -18.14 -6.41 10.94
CA VAL A 328 -17.24 -6.48 12.08
C VAL A 328 -16.78 -7.91 12.35
N ASP A 329 -15.48 -8.11 12.63
CA ASP A 329 -14.96 -9.43 12.99
C ASP A 329 -15.55 -9.81 14.36
N PRO A 330 -16.39 -10.86 14.45
CA PRO A 330 -16.98 -11.25 15.73
C PRO A 330 -15.93 -11.62 16.79
N ASN A 331 -14.77 -12.12 16.37
CA ASN A 331 -13.67 -12.48 17.27
C ASN A 331 -12.90 -11.26 17.80
N SER A 332 -12.99 -10.13 17.11
CA SER A 332 -12.37 -8.87 17.54
C SER A 332 -13.16 -8.08 18.58
N ILE A 333 -14.39 -8.51 18.88
CA ILE A 333 -15.30 -7.74 19.72
C ILE A 333 -14.85 -7.84 21.18
N LEU A 334 -14.42 -6.71 21.73
CA LEU A 334 -13.98 -6.59 23.12
C LEU A 334 -14.84 -5.55 23.86
N LEU A 335 -14.86 -5.64 25.20
CA LEU A 335 -15.59 -4.69 26.04
C LEU A 335 -14.66 -3.53 26.45
N TYR A 336 -15.12 -2.31 26.21
CA TYR A 336 -14.40 -1.09 26.54
C TYR A 336 -15.22 -0.24 27.51
N ALA A 337 -14.52 0.50 28.38
CA ALA A 337 -15.10 1.56 29.19
C ALA A 337 -14.70 2.92 28.61
N LYS A 338 -15.67 3.84 28.52
CA LYS A 338 -15.44 5.23 28.16
C LYS A 338 -14.94 5.99 29.39
N THR A 339 -13.77 6.62 29.27
CA THR A 339 -13.31 7.66 30.20
C THR A 339 -13.63 9.04 29.63
N LYS A 340 -13.31 10.12 30.36
CA LYS A 340 -13.59 11.50 29.94
C LYS A 340 -13.21 11.77 28.48
N ASP A 341 -12.01 11.35 28.10
CA ASP A 341 -11.48 11.64 26.77
C ASP A 341 -11.40 10.39 25.86
N ASP A 342 -11.18 9.20 26.43
CA ASP A 342 -10.76 8.02 25.67
C ASP A 342 -11.64 6.78 25.88
N TRP A 343 -11.40 5.74 25.08
CA TRP A 343 -11.90 4.39 25.29
C TRP A 343 -10.78 3.52 25.87
N GLN A 344 -11.06 2.83 26.97
CA GLN A 344 -10.11 1.94 27.62
C GLN A 344 -10.61 0.51 27.56
N LEU A 345 -9.75 -0.39 27.07
CA LEU A 345 -10.02 -1.83 27.07
C LEU A 345 -10.16 -2.32 28.51
N LEU A 346 -11.21 -3.10 28.79
CA LEU A 346 -11.40 -3.72 30.10
C LEU A 346 -10.66 -5.06 30.13
N ASP A 347 -9.65 -5.16 30.98
CA ASP A 347 -8.86 -6.38 31.16
C ASP A 347 -9.76 -7.56 31.58
N GLY A 348 -9.53 -8.73 30.99
CA GLY A 348 -10.34 -9.93 31.27
C GLY A 348 -11.69 -10.00 30.56
N ALA A 349 -12.01 -9.06 29.65
CA ALA A 349 -13.05 -9.25 28.66
C ALA A 349 -12.67 -10.43 27.75
N GLN A 350 -13.33 -11.57 27.94
CA GLN A 350 -13.22 -12.72 27.05
C GLN A 350 -14.59 -12.99 26.48
N VAL A 351 -14.67 -13.08 25.15
CA VAL A 351 -15.83 -13.68 24.52
C VAL A 351 -15.79 -15.18 24.82
N LYS A 352 -16.42 -15.59 25.93
CA LYS A 352 -16.60 -17.00 26.26
C LYS A 352 -17.84 -17.50 25.54
N GLY A 353 -17.64 -18.32 24.51
CA GLY A 353 -18.71 -19.10 23.90
C GLY A 353 -19.29 -18.55 22.61
N ILE A 354 -18.48 -17.92 21.74
CA ILE A 354 -18.78 -18.09 20.30
C ILE A 354 -18.43 -19.55 20.01
N SER A 355 -19.37 -20.47 20.19
CA SER A 355 -19.24 -21.80 19.59
C SER A 355 -19.19 -21.59 18.08
N ASP A 356 -18.32 -22.33 17.38
CA ASP A 356 -18.14 -22.26 15.92
C ASP A 356 -19.45 -22.47 15.13
N GLU A 357 -20.51 -22.95 15.79
CA GLU A 357 -21.88 -22.94 15.31
C GLU A 357 -22.61 -21.64 15.71
N ILE A 358 -22.41 -20.57 14.94
CA ILE A 358 -23.45 -19.53 14.83
C ILE A 358 -24.57 -20.14 13.99
N THR A 359 -25.56 -20.74 14.65
CA THR A 359 -26.78 -21.16 13.98
C THR A 359 -27.51 -19.91 13.49
N THR A 360 -27.88 -19.88 12.21
CA THR A 360 -28.61 -18.75 11.59
C THR A 360 -30.07 -18.67 12.01
N ASP A 361 -30.50 -19.48 12.99
CA ASP A 361 -31.83 -19.40 13.56
C ASP A 361 -31.95 -18.12 14.39
N GLU A 362 -32.79 -17.19 13.91
CA GLU A 362 -33.03 -15.88 14.54
C GLU A 362 -33.45 -15.96 16.03
N THR A 363 -33.91 -17.13 16.49
CA THR A 363 -34.28 -17.39 17.87
C THR A 363 -33.10 -17.69 18.81
N ASP A 364 -31.90 -17.99 18.28
CA ASP A 364 -30.70 -18.29 19.08
C ASP A 364 -29.73 -17.10 19.25
N ASN A 365 -30.04 -15.95 18.64
CA ASN A 365 -29.28 -14.70 18.76
C ASN A 365 -29.16 -14.15 20.20
N VAL A 366 -29.88 -14.71 21.17
CA VAL A 366 -29.81 -14.30 22.59
C VAL A 366 -28.72 -15.05 23.37
N LYS A 367 -28.16 -16.14 22.82
CA LYS A 367 -27.21 -16.99 23.57
C LYS A 367 -25.78 -16.44 23.62
N ASN A 368 -25.35 -15.71 22.59
CA ASN A 368 -23.98 -15.21 22.53
C ASN A 368 -23.84 -13.93 23.37
N LYS A 369 -23.17 -14.05 24.53
CA LYS A 369 -22.88 -12.93 25.44
C LYS A 369 -21.38 -12.76 25.62
N VAL A 370 -20.90 -11.52 25.56
CA VAL A 370 -19.52 -11.16 25.93
C VAL A 370 -19.48 -10.94 27.43
N LYS A 371 -18.54 -11.59 28.12
CA LYS A 371 -18.37 -11.46 29.58
C LYS A 371 -17.05 -10.78 29.89
N ALA A 372 -17.09 -9.78 30.77
CA ALA A 372 -15.89 -9.10 31.24
C ALA A 372 -15.98 -8.87 32.75
N THR A 373 -14.83 -8.93 33.42
CA THR A 373 -14.71 -8.57 34.83
C THR A 373 -14.00 -7.23 34.93
N ILE A 374 -14.60 -6.28 35.64
CA ILE A 374 -13.95 -5.04 36.04
C ILE A 374 -13.54 -5.21 37.49
N ASP A 375 -12.25 -5.37 37.76
CA ASP A 375 -11.73 -5.56 39.11
C ASP A 375 -12.04 -4.38 40.03
N ASP A 376 -12.10 -3.18 39.48
CA ASP A 376 -12.38 -1.95 40.22
C ASP A 376 -13.09 -0.93 39.33
N ILE A 377 -14.42 -0.90 39.41
CA ILE A 377 -15.25 0.00 38.60
C ILE A 377 -15.00 1.48 38.90
N SER A 378 -14.51 1.81 40.10
CA SER A 378 -14.27 3.20 40.52
C SER A 378 -13.27 3.93 39.60
N LYS A 379 -12.30 3.21 39.02
CA LYS A 379 -11.27 3.74 38.12
C LYS A 379 -11.82 4.32 36.82
N PHE A 380 -13.01 3.92 36.42
CA PHE A 380 -13.64 4.31 35.16
C PHE A 380 -14.81 5.28 35.36
N THR A 381 -15.12 5.64 36.60
CA THR A 381 -16.26 6.52 36.91
C THR A 381 -16.00 7.98 36.53
N ASP A 382 -16.98 8.57 35.86
CA ASP A 382 -17.02 9.99 35.51
C ASP A 382 -17.35 10.87 36.73
N GLU A 383 -17.59 12.16 36.49
CA GLU A 383 -17.96 13.13 37.54
C GLU A 383 -19.34 12.84 38.17
N ASN A 384 -20.17 12.04 37.51
CA ASN A 384 -21.50 11.62 37.95
C ASN A 384 -21.52 10.21 38.59
N ASN A 385 -20.34 9.65 38.91
CA ASN A 385 -20.18 8.25 39.36
C ASN A 385 -20.77 7.22 38.38
N GLN A 386 -20.75 7.53 37.09
CA GLN A 386 -21.22 6.67 36.01
C GLN A 386 -20.03 6.13 35.20
N VAL A 387 -20.12 4.87 34.81
CA VAL A 387 -19.24 4.25 33.82
C VAL A 387 -20.07 3.93 32.59
N VAL A 388 -19.61 4.33 31.42
CA VAL A 388 -20.21 3.91 30.16
C VAL A 388 -19.36 2.80 29.56
N VAL A 389 -19.96 1.66 29.25
CA VAL A 389 -19.27 0.53 28.62
C VAL A 389 -19.91 0.19 27.28
N ALA A 390 -19.12 -0.30 26.32
CA ALA A 390 -19.62 -0.72 25.03
C ALA A 390 -18.77 -1.85 24.45
N LEU A 391 -19.39 -2.71 23.65
CA LEU A 391 -18.67 -3.63 22.78
C LEU A 391 -18.16 -2.87 21.57
N ILE A 392 -16.87 -2.99 21.31
CA ILE A 392 -16.21 -2.37 20.16
C ILE A 392 -15.48 -3.48 19.42
N GLY A 393 -15.66 -3.52 18.10
CA GLY A 393 -15.01 -4.49 17.23
C GLY A 393 -14.37 -3.83 16.01
N LEU A 394 -13.58 -4.63 15.32
CA LEU A 394 -12.86 -4.30 14.10
C LEU A 394 -13.73 -4.39 12.87
N ILE A 395 -13.77 -3.31 12.09
CA ILE A 395 -14.35 -3.35 10.77
C ILE A 395 -13.46 -4.19 9.87
N CYS A 396 -14.03 -5.18 9.20
CA CYS A 396 -13.37 -5.97 8.18
C CYS A 396 -14.30 -6.29 7.03
N ARG A 397 -13.71 -6.45 5.84
CA ARG A 397 -14.45 -6.87 4.64
C ARG A 397 -14.56 -8.39 4.54
N ASN A 398 -13.54 -9.09 5.04
CA ASN A 398 -13.34 -10.53 4.88
C ASN A 398 -13.20 -11.20 6.26
N CYS A 399 -14.14 -10.89 7.16
CA CYS A 399 -14.12 -11.31 8.56
C CYS A 399 -14.30 -12.82 8.73
N GLU A 400 -15.10 -13.44 7.87
CA GLU A 400 -15.48 -14.85 8.02
C GLU A 400 -14.84 -15.76 6.96
N ARG A 401 -14.49 -15.20 5.80
CA ARG A 401 -14.11 -15.95 4.61
C ARG A 401 -12.87 -15.36 3.97
N THR A 402 -12.05 -16.24 3.41
CA THR A 402 -10.96 -15.82 2.54
C THR A 402 -11.51 -15.35 1.18
N SER A 403 -10.80 -14.41 0.55
CA SER A 403 -11.00 -14.09 -0.87
C SER A 403 -9.69 -14.16 -1.63
N PHE A 404 -9.77 -14.61 -2.88
CA PHE A 404 -8.63 -14.73 -3.78
C PHE A 404 -9.01 -14.10 -5.11
N GLU A 405 -8.58 -12.87 -5.32
CA GLU A 405 -9.11 -11.99 -6.36
C GLU A 405 -8.01 -11.58 -7.34
N ASN A 406 -8.27 -11.75 -8.64
CA ASN A 406 -7.46 -11.17 -9.70
C ASN A 406 -7.87 -9.70 -9.88
N ILE A 407 -6.95 -8.80 -9.60
CA ILE A 407 -7.19 -7.36 -9.59
C ILE A 407 -6.55 -6.65 -10.78
N TYR A 408 -5.74 -7.36 -11.57
CA TYR A 408 -5.17 -6.86 -12.81
C TYR A 408 -4.82 -8.01 -13.77
N LEU A 409 -5.37 -7.92 -14.97
CA LEU A 409 -5.05 -8.76 -16.11
C LEU A 409 -4.27 -7.93 -17.14
N PRO A 410 -3.07 -8.34 -17.55
CA PRO A 410 -2.32 -7.60 -18.55
C PRO A 410 -2.99 -7.72 -19.93
N PRO A 411 -2.93 -6.67 -20.78
CA PRO A 411 -3.64 -6.61 -22.05
C PRO A 411 -3.36 -7.76 -23.02
N GLU A 412 -2.15 -8.30 -23.00
CA GLU A 412 -1.72 -9.34 -23.94
C GLU A 412 -1.90 -10.76 -23.38
N GLY A 413 -2.54 -10.88 -22.21
CA GLY A 413 -2.51 -12.10 -21.44
C GLY A 413 -1.11 -12.34 -20.85
N SER A 414 -1.07 -12.86 -19.64
CA SER A 414 0.16 -13.33 -19.03
C SER A 414 -0.13 -14.52 -18.17
N VAL A 415 0.82 -15.44 -18.12
CA VAL A 415 0.81 -16.62 -17.27
C VAL A 415 1.66 -16.42 -16.01
N ALA A 416 2.39 -15.30 -15.91
CA ALA A 416 3.06 -14.91 -14.68
C ALA A 416 2.04 -14.24 -13.73
N ALA A 417 2.03 -14.65 -12.47
CA ALA A 417 1.12 -14.10 -11.45
C ALA A 417 1.89 -13.65 -10.20
N VAL A 418 1.59 -12.43 -9.77
CA VAL A 418 2.06 -11.85 -8.51
C VAL A 418 0.93 -11.95 -7.50
N ILE A 419 1.15 -12.70 -6.43
CA ILE A 419 0.17 -12.98 -5.37
C ILE A 419 0.54 -12.16 -4.13
N MET A 420 -0.32 -11.26 -3.72
CA MET A 420 -0.10 -10.39 -2.56
C MET A 420 -0.92 -10.87 -1.36
N VAL A 421 -0.24 -11.09 -0.23
CA VAL A 421 -0.81 -11.66 0.99
C VAL A 421 -0.61 -10.66 2.13
N HIS A 422 -1.71 -10.08 2.61
CA HIS A 422 -1.67 -8.97 3.58
C HIS A 422 -1.31 -9.44 5.00
N GLY A 423 -0.99 -8.47 5.85
CA GLY A 423 -0.58 -8.67 7.23
C GLY A 423 -1.71 -8.81 8.24
N LEU A 424 -1.30 -8.89 9.51
CA LEU A 424 -2.20 -8.97 10.66
C LEU A 424 -2.98 -7.66 10.81
N GLY A 425 -4.31 -7.77 10.87
CA GLY A 425 -5.18 -6.61 11.05
C GLY A 425 -5.16 -5.65 9.87
N SER A 426 -4.72 -6.09 8.68
CA SER A 426 -4.78 -5.28 7.46
C SER A 426 -5.67 -5.92 6.39
N SER A 427 -5.66 -5.38 5.17
CA SER A 427 -6.42 -5.90 4.04
C SER A 427 -5.56 -5.85 2.76
N PRO A 428 -6.05 -6.39 1.62
CA PRO A 428 -5.41 -6.19 0.32
C PRO A 428 -5.12 -4.74 -0.06
N ALA A 429 -5.84 -3.77 0.50
CA ALA A 429 -5.62 -2.34 0.26
C ALA A 429 -4.22 -1.87 0.65
N THR A 430 -3.54 -2.58 1.56
CA THR A 430 -2.13 -2.36 1.90
C THR A 430 -1.18 -2.49 0.69
N PHE A 431 -1.62 -3.09 -0.42
CA PHE A 431 -0.83 -3.19 -1.65
C PHE A 431 -1.24 -2.21 -2.74
N ASN A 432 -2.12 -1.24 -2.46
CA ASN A 432 -2.66 -0.32 -3.48
C ASN A 432 -1.57 0.36 -4.30
N ASP A 433 -0.47 0.79 -3.68
CA ASP A 433 0.63 1.42 -4.40
C ASP A 433 1.30 0.46 -5.39
N ILE A 434 1.62 -0.77 -4.97
CA ILE A 434 2.19 -1.81 -5.86
C ILE A 434 1.21 -2.16 -6.98
N ILE A 435 -0.08 -2.26 -6.66
CA ILE A 435 -1.13 -2.56 -7.62
C ILE A 435 -1.26 -1.45 -8.66
N ASN A 436 -1.21 -0.19 -8.21
CA ASN A 436 -1.21 0.96 -9.07
C ASN A 436 0.04 0.97 -9.93
N ASP A 437 1.23 0.77 -9.36
CA ASP A 437 2.47 0.66 -10.10
C ASP A 437 2.33 -0.37 -11.24
N ILE A 438 1.83 -1.58 -10.93
CA ILE A 438 1.55 -2.65 -11.91
C ILE A 438 0.59 -2.20 -13.01
N ARG A 439 -0.55 -1.61 -12.64
CA ARG A 439 -1.61 -1.19 -13.59
C ARG A 439 -1.14 -0.07 -14.51
N PHE A 440 -0.53 0.96 -13.95
CA PHE A 440 -0.11 2.15 -14.70
C PHE A 440 1.11 1.89 -15.58
N THR A 441 2.03 1.04 -15.13
CA THR A 441 3.18 0.64 -15.95
C THR A 441 2.82 -0.49 -16.93
N LYS A 442 1.58 -0.97 -16.91
CA LYS A 442 1.06 -2.07 -17.74
C LYS A 442 1.96 -3.30 -17.67
N GLN A 443 2.38 -3.69 -16.47
CA GLN A 443 3.32 -4.79 -16.30
C GLN A 443 2.79 -6.06 -16.97
N PRO A 444 3.68 -6.90 -17.55
CA PRO A 444 3.30 -8.08 -18.31
C PRO A 444 2.95 -9.28 -17.40
N TRP A 445 2.43 -9.08 -16.19
CA TRP A 445 2.03 -10.14 -15.26
C TRP A 445 0.69 -9.83 -14.59
N GLN A 446 -0.03 -10.88 -14.19
CA GLN A 446 -1.27 -10.74 -13.43
C GLN A 446 -0.97 -10.29 -12.00
N ALA A 447 -1.87 -9.52 -11.40
CA ALA A 447 -1.81 -9.22 -9.96
C ALA A 447 -3.03 -9.81 -9.26
N TRP A 448 -2.76 -10.55 -8.18
CA TRP A 448 -3.75 -11.22 -7.36
C TRP A 448 -3.58 -10.82 -5.92
N THR A 449 -4.69 -10.77 -5.19
CA THR A 449 -4.69 -10.54 -3.75
C THR A 449 -5.34 -11.71 -3.03
N PHE A 450 -4.73 -12.12 -1.92
CA PHE A 450 -5.32 -13.06 -0.99
C PHE A 450 -5.65 -12.34 0.31
N ALA A 451 -6.92 -12.36 0.65
CA ALA A 451 -7.45 -11.76 1.86
C ALA A 451 -7.96 -12.84 2.81
N TYR A 452 -7.69 -12.69 4.10
CA TYR A 452 -8.03 -13.69 5.10
C TYR A 452 -8.39 -13.07 6.46
N PRO A 453 -9.23 -13.74 7.27
CA PRO A 453 -9.48 -13.35 8.64
C PRO A 453 -8.22 -13.47 9.50
N SER A 454 -7.79 -12.37 10.10
CA SER A 454 -6.69 -12.35 11.08
C SER A 454 -7.02 -13.08 12.40
N SER A 455 -8.28 -13.46 12.60
CA SER A 455 -8.74 -14.24 13.74
C SER A 455 -8.42 -15.74 13.63
N LYS A 456 -8.32 -16.29 12.41
CA LYS A 456 -7.96 -17.69 12.13
C LYS A 456 -6.47 -17.96 12.39
N THR A 457 -6.11 -19.22 12.60
CA THR A 457 -4.70 -19.63 12.73
C THR A 457 -3.92 -19.40 11.44
N THR A 458 -2.60 -19.23 11.53
CA THR A 458 -1.74 -19.13 10.34
C THR A 458 -1.72 -20.43 9.54
N VAL A 459 -1.96 -21.58 10.20
CA VAL A 459 -2.05 -22.89 9.56
C VAL A 459 -3.31 -23.00 8.69
N GLU A 460 -4.47 -22.61 9.22
CA GLU A 460 -5.73 -22.61 8.45
C GLU A 460 -5.66 -21.64 7.28
N ASN A 461 -5.22 -20.40 7.53
CA ASN A 461 -5.06 -19.40 6.47
C ASN A 461 -4.04 -19.85 5.41
N GLY A 462 -2.94 -20.50 5.81
CA GLY A 462 -1.96 -21.05 4.89
C GLY A 462 -2.52 -22.18 4.04
N LYS A 463 -3.31 -23.09 4.63
CA LYS A 463 -4.02 -24.13 3.89
C LYS A 463 -5.01 -23.53 2.89
N GLU A 464 -5.81 -22.55 3.30
CA GLU A 464 -6.77 -21.88 2.41
C GLU A 464 -6.06 -21.16 1.24
N LEU A 465 -4.89 -20.54 1.47
CA LEU A 465 -4.08 -19.99 0.40
C LEU A 465 -3.58 -21.08 -0.57
N ALA A 466 -3.05 -22.20 -0.05
CA ALA A 466 -2.60 -23.32 -0.88
C ALA A 466 -3.74 -23.92 -1.72
N ASP A 467 -4.92 -24.09 -1.14
CA ASP A 467 -6.12 -24.57 -1.81
C ASP A 467 -6.56 -23.60 -2.93
N ASN A 468 -6.50 -22.28 -2.69
CA ASN A 468 -6.83 -21.27 -3.70
C ASN A 468 -5.80 -21.21 -4.84
N LEU A 469 -4.50 -21.32 -4.53
CA LEU A 469 -3.44 -21.38 -5.54
C LEU A 469 -3.59 -22.62 -6.41
N GLN A 470 -3.88 -23.78 -5.80
CA GLN A 470 -4.12 -25.02 -6.55
C GLN A 470 -5.35 -24.94 -7.44
N LYS A 471 -6.45 -24.39 -6.93
CA LYS A 471 -7.69 -24.21 -7.70
C LYS A 471 -7.48 -23.38 -8.97
N ASN A 472 -6.56 -22.41 -8.91
CA ASN A 472 -6.25 -21.50 -10.01
C ASN A 472 -4.95 -21.84 -10.75
N GLU A 473 -4.30 -22.96 -10.45
CA GLU A 473 -2.93 -23.27 -10.91
C GLU A 473 -2.78 -23.24 -12.44
N LYS A 474 -3.84 -23.57 -13.18
CA LYS A 474 -3.88 -23.56 -14.64
C LYS A 474 -3.76 -22.17 -15.25
N LEU A 475 -4.05 -21.12 -14.48
CA LEU A 475 -3.91 -19.72 -14.90
C LEU A 475 -2.47 -19.23 -14.75
N PHE A 476 -1.60 -20.03 -14.11
CA PHE A 476 -0.26 -19.65 -13.74
C PHE A 476 0.77 -20.58 -14.38
N GLU A 477 1.87 -20.04 -14.88
CA GLU A 477 3.10 -20.77 -15.19
C GLU A 477 4.20 -20.41 -14.20
N ASN A 478 4.26 -19.13 -13.81
CA ASN A 478 5.18 -18.59 -12.83
C ASN A 478 4.40 -17.86 -11.74
N ILE A 479 4.66 -18.19 -10.47
CA ILE A 479 4.03 -17.59 -9.30
C ILE A 479 5.10 -16.88 -8.47
N TYR A 480 4.85 -15.61 -8.17
CA TYR A 480 5.66 -14.79 -7.26
C TYR A 480 4.75 -14.36 -6.11
N ILE A 481 5.14 -14.65 -4.87
CA ILE A 481 4.30 -14.34 -3.70
C ILE A 481 4.97 -13.22 -2.91
N ILE A 482 4.21 -12.17 -2.60
CA ILE A 482 4.60 -11.07 -1.71
C ILE A 482 3.78 -11.23 -0.43
N GLY A 483 4.44 -11.56 0.67
CA GLY A 483 3.79 -11.68 1.98
C GLY A 483 4.30 -10.58 2.92
N HIS A 484 3.39 -9.71 3.39
CA HIS A 484 3.73 -8.67 4.36
C HIS A 484 3.33 -9.07 5.77
N SER A 485 4.19 -8.82 6.76
CA SER A 485 3.91 -9.11 8.18
C SER A 485 3.45 -10.56 8.38
N LEU A 486 2.31 -10.81 9.03
CA LEU A 486 1.68 -12.13 9.16
C LEU A 486 1.43 -12.83 7.81
N GLY A 487 1.21 -12.07 6.73
CA GLY A 487 1.02 -12.60 5.39
C GLY A 487 2.24 -13.36 4.86
N GLY A 488 3.45 -13.01 5.29
CA GLY A 488 4.64 -13.80 5.00
C GLY A 488 4.70 -15.12 5.78
N ILE A 489 4.13 -15.17 6.98
CA ILE A 489 3.97 -16.42 7.74
C ILE A 489 2.91 -17.32 7.09
N VAL A 490 1.76 -16.75 6.70
CA VAL A 490 0.70 -17.46 5.95
C VAL A 490 1.24 -18.00 4.62
N THR A 491 2.06 -17.22 3.91
CA THR A 491 2.74 -17.65 2.68
C THR A 491 3.64 -18.85 2.95
N GLN A 492 4.51 -18.78 3.96
CA GLN A 492 5.39 -19.90 4.33
C GLN A 492 4.60 -21.14 4.73
N ARG A 493 3.51 -20.98 5.50
CA ARG A 493 2.60 -22.08 5.87
C ARG A 493 1.96 -22.73 4.65
N ALA A 494 1.49 -21.94 3.68
CA ALA A 494 0.88 -22.45 2.46
C ALA A 494 1.88 -23.30 1.65
N LEU A 495 3.12 -22.81 1.49
CA LEU A 495 4.17 -23.52 0.77
C LEU A 495 4.60 -24.80 1.51
N SER A 496 4.86 -24.72 2.82
CA SER A 496 5.21 -25.89 3.63
C SER A 496 4.13 -26.95 3.60
N TYR A 497 2.87 -26.56 3.80
CA TYR A 497 1.72 -27.46 3.77
C TYR A 497 1.60 -28.16 2.41
N ALA A 498 1.69 -27.41 1.31
CA ALA A 498 1.65 -27.99 -0.03
C ALA A 498 2.81 -28.97 -0.29
N ALA A 499 4.02 -28.67 0.20
CA ALA A 499 5.19 -29.54 0.07
C ALA A 499 5.03 -30.84 0.88
N GLU A 500 4.57 -30.73 2.13
CA GLU A 500 4.32 -31.88 3.01
C GLU A 500 3.23 -32.81 2.45
N GLU A 501 2.16 -32.23 1.92
CA GLU A 501 1.09 -32.99 1.28
C GLU A 501 1.56 -33.63 -0.03
N ASN A 502 2.43 -32.96 -0.80
CA ASN A 502 3.04 -33.55 -1.98
C ASN A 502 4.03 -34.70 -1.69
N ASN A 503 4.62 -34.75 -0.50
CA ASN A 503 5.40 -35.90 -0.07
C ASN A 503 4.51 -37.15 0.14
N LYS A 504 3.21 -36.96 0.40
CA LYS A 504 2.21 -38.04 0.51
C LYS A 504 1.58 -38.37 -0.85
N ASP A 505 1.26 -37.33 -1.63
CA ASP A 505 0.71 -37.42 -2.99
C ASP A 505 1.28 -36.29 -3.85
N ALA A 506 2.27 -36.63 -4.69
CA ALA A 506 3.01 -35.68 -5.52
C ALA A 506 2.16 -34.88 -6.52
N THR A 507 0.88 -35.22 -6.69
CA THR A 507 -0.05 -34.57 -7.62
C THR A 507 -1.03 -33.61 -6.95
N LYS A 508 -1.07 -33.57 -5.60
CA LYS A 508 -2.10 -32.82 -4.87
C LYS A 508 -1.99 -31.31 -5.04
N TYR A 509 -0.78 -30.76 -4.90
CA TYR A 509 -0.50 -29.33 -5.02
C TYR A 509 0.54 -29.05 -6.12
N THR A 510 0.12 -29.15 -7.39
CA THR A 510 0.98 -28.93 -8.56
C THR A 510 1.51 -27.50 -8.69
N PHE A 511 0.79 -26.51 -8.14
CA PHE A 511 1.19 -25.10 -8.19
C PHE A 511 2.59 -24.85 -7.58
N ILE A 512 3.03 -25.70 -6.64
CA ILE A 512 4.28 -25.46 -5.90
C ILE A 512 5.50 -25.41 -6.83
N LYS A 513 5.50 -26.19 -7.93
CA LYS A 513 6.57 -26.21 -8.94
C LYS A 513 6.62 -24.93 -9.78
N LYS A 514 5.54 -24.15 -9.74
CA LYS A 514 5.38 -22.87 -10.44
C LYS A 514 5.77 -21.68 -9.58
N VAL A 515 5.87 -21.85 -8.26
CA VAL A 515 6.34 -20.80 -7.35
C VAL A 515 7.83 -20.60 -7.56
N LYS A 516 8.22 -19.41 -8.03
CA LYS A 516 9.63 -19.06 -8.27
C LYS A 516 10.22 -18.32 -7.08
N LYS A 517 9.46 -17.35 -6.53
CA LYS A 517 9.95 -16.48 -5.46
C LYS A 517 8.89 -16.26 -4.39
N ALA A 518 9.34 -16.21 -3.14
CA ALA A 518 8.59 -15.73 -2.00
C ALA A 518 9.32 -14.50 -1.41
N ILE A 519 8.72 -13.32 -1.57
CA ILE A 519 9.23 -12.05 -1.08
C ILE A 519 8.52 -11.74 0.24
N ILE A 520 9.26 -11.81 1.34
CA ILE A 520 8.77 -11.73 2.70
C ILE A 520 9.13 -10.35 3.27
N VAL A 521 8.12 -9.54 3.55
CA VAL A 521 8.29 -8.11 3.91
C VAL A 521 7.89 -7.91 5.36
N GLY A 522 8.85 -7.60 6.23
CA GLY A 522 8.63 -7.32 7.65
C GLY A 522 7.97 -8.46 8.42
N SER A 523 8.15 -9.72 8.02
CA SER A 523 7.46 -10.84 8.70
C SER A 523 8.13 -11.24 10.01
N PRO A 524 7.37 -11.43 11.10
CA PRO A 524 7.91 -11.92 12.36
C PRO A 524 8.20 -13.43 12.29
N ASN A 525 9.42 -13.83 11.90
CA ASN A 525 9.78 -15.26 11.82
C ASN A 525 10.45 -15.81 13.10
N ASP A 526 10.81 -14.94 14.03
CA ASP A 526 11.14 -15.24 15.41
C ASP A 526 10.16 -14.62 16.38
N LYS A 527 10.05 -15.25 17.56
CA LYS A 527 9.14 -14.86 18.65
C LYS A 527 9.09 -13.35 18.79
N VAL A 528 7.94 -12.78 18.47
CA VAL A 528 7.66 -11.39 18.82
C VAL A 528 7.47 -11.27 20.32
N ALA A 529 7.64 -10.04 20.82
CA ALA A 529 7.30 -9.72 22.19
C ALA A 529 5.89 -10.23 22.53
N GLY A 530 5.74 -10.72 23.77
CA GLY A 530 4.54 -11.47 24.18
C GLY A 530 3.23 -10.71 23.99
N SER A 531 2.11 -11.43 24.04
CA SER A 531 0.76 -10.89 23.83
C SER A 531 0.42 -9.66 24.68
N ASP A 532 1.06 -9.49 25.84
CA ASP A 532 0.88 -8.30 26.70
C ASP A 532 1.42 -7.01 26.06
N ALA A 533 2.49 -7.08 25.27
CA ALA A 533 3.00 -5.92 24.55
C ALA A 533 2.04 -5.50 23.42
N PHE A 534 1.40 -6.46 22.75
CA PHE A 534 0.32 -6.18 21.81
C PHE A 534 -0.89 -5.57 22.53
N LYS A 535 -1.35 -6.12 23.66
CA LYS A 535 -2.44 -5.49 24.45
C LYS A 535 -2.12 -4.02 24.79
N LEU A 536 -0.87 -3.73 25.16
CA LEU A 536 -0.45 -2.37 25.45
C LEU A 536 -0.51 -1.48 24.21
N LEU A 537 -0.01 -1.94 23.06
CA LEU A 537 -0.12 -1.21 21.79
C LEU A 537 -1.59 -0.94 21.43
N PHE A 538 -2.47 -1.93 21.60
CA PHE A 538 -3.91 -1.81 21.32
C PHE A 538 -4.60 -0.75 22.16
N LYS A 539 -4.26 -0.72 23.45
CA LYS A 539 -4.77 0.29 24.38
C LYS A 539 -4.50 1.71 23.86
N TYR A 540 -3.36 1.93 23.21
CA TYR A 540 -3.05 3.21 22.57
C TYR A 540 -3.76 3.38 21.23
N MET A 541 -3.72 2.38 20.36
CA MET A 541 -4.21 2.50 18.98
C MET A 541 -5.73 2.71 18.87
N VAL A 542 -6.53 2.31 19.87
CA VAL A 542 -7.99 2.56 19.90
C VAL A 542 -8.31 4.06 19.89
N ASN A 543 -7.44 4.87 20.50
CA ASN A 543 -7.64 6.31 20.69
C ASN A 543 -6.78 7.18 19.76
N VAL A 544 -6.12 6.57 18.77
CA VAL A 544 -5.34 7.29 17.76
C VAL A 544 -6.06 7.20 16.42
N LYS A 545 -6.20 8.34 15.75
CA LYS A 545 -6.67 8.39 14.37
C LYS A 545 -5.59 7.81 13.46
N THR A 546 -5.72 6.54 13.14
CA THR A 546 -4.83 5.83 12.21
C THR A 546 -5.63 5.16 11.10
N GLY A 547 -5.04 5.07 9.91
CA GLY A 547 -5.55 4.24 8.82
C GLY A 547 -5.23 2.76 9.00
N SER A 548 -4.25 2.42 9.85
CA SER A 548 -3.90 1.04 10.15
C SER A 548 -5.05 0.36 10.89
N SER A 549 -5.55 -0.74 10.35
CA SER A 549 -6.55 -1.53 11.04
C SER A 549 -5.92 -2.24 12.23
N LEU A 550 -6.74 -2.41 13.27
CA LEU A 550 -6.39 -3.15 14.46
C LEU A 550 -6.60 -4.66 14.17
N PHE A 551 -6.26 -5.52 15.12
CA PHE A 551 -6.44 -6.98 15.05
C PHE A 551 -6.96 -7.53 16.39
N ASP A 552 -7.49 -8.74 16.45
CA ASP A 552 -7.83 -9.30 17.76
C ASP A 552 -6.55 -9.69 18.52
N VAL A 553 -6.25 -9.03 19.64
CA VAL A 553 -5.09 -9.35 20.51
C VAL A 553 -5.15 -10.75 21.10
N ASN A 554 -6.35 -11.33 21.17
CA ASN A 554 -6.57 -12.67 21.70
C ASN A 554 -6.66 -13.72 20.58
N SER A 555 -6.47 -13.32 19.32
CA SER A 555 -6.62 -14.22 18.19
C SER A 555 -5.65 -15.37 18.25
N ALA A 556 -6.03 -16.48 17.61
CA ALA A 556 -5.13 -17.61 17.46
C ALA A 556 -3.85 -17.21 16.73
N ALA A 557 -3.94 -16.36 15.71
CA ALA A 557 -2.78 -15.82 14.99
C ALA A 557 -1.81 -15.05 15.90
N VAL A 558 -2.30 -14.15 16.78
CA VAL A 558 -1.43 -13.40 17.70
C VAL A 558 -0.73 -14.32 18.70
N LYS A 559 -1.45 -15.33 19.21
CA LYS A 559 -0.84 -16.34 20.10
C LYS A 559 0.23 -17.14 19.38
N GLU A 560 -0.01 -17.54 18.13
CA GLU A 560 0.98 -18.24 17.31
C GLU A 560 2.22 -17.39 17.03
N LEU A 561 2.06 -16.08 16.80
CA LEU A 561 3.18 -15.16 16.67
C LEU A 561 4.04 -15.10 17.95
N ALA A 562 3.40 -15.10 19.12
CA ALA A 562 4.10 -15.07 20.40
C ALA A 562 4.83 -16.39 20.72
N GLU A 563 4.26 -17.53 20.33
CA GLU A 563 4.86 -18.86 20.56
C GLU A 563 5.93 -19.20 19.53
N GLN A 564 5.71 -18.77 18.29
CA GLN A 564 6.45 -19.02 17.06
C GLN A 564 7.10 -20.40 16.92
N LYS A 565 6.59 -21.16 15.95
CA LYS A 565 7.23 -22.38 15.44
C LYS A 565 7.98 -22.07 14.16
N ASN A 566 9.22 -22.56 14.04
CA ASN A 566 9.99 -22.51 12.80
C ASN A 566 9.20 -23.20 11.66
N ILE A 567 9.06 -22.54 10.52
CA ILE A 567 8.39 -23.08 9.32
C ILE A 567 9.49 -23.39 8.30
N PRO A 568 9.66 -24.65 7.86
CA PRO A 568 10.75 -25.02 6.97
C PRO A 568 10.61 -24.33 5.59
N LYS A 569 11.75 -24.03 4.98
CA LYS A 569 11.80 -23.61 3.57
C LYS A 569 11.41 -24.76 2.66
N VAL A 570 10.75 -24.43 1.56
CA VAL A 570 10.49 -25.39 0.48
C VAL A 570 11.62 -25.31 -0.54
N SER A 571 12.17 -26.47 -0.90
CA SER A 571 13.24 -26.56 -1.90
C SER A 571 12.77 -26.10 -3.29
N GLY A 572 13.64 -25.40 -4.02
CA GLY A 572 13.36 -24.89 -5.36
C GLY A 572 12.61 -23.55 -5.41
N ILE A 573 12.31 -22.95 -4.24
CA ILE A 573 11.73 -21.60 -4.14
C ILE A 573 12.79 -20.65 -3.57
N ASP A 574 13.01 -19.52 -4.25
CA ASP A 574 13.90 -18.48 -3.76
C ASP A 574 13.16 -17.58 -2.76
N TYR A 575 13.77 -17.36 -1.59
CA TYR A 575 13.22 -16.50 -0.55
C TYR A 575 14.00 -15.19 -0.47
N PHE A 576 13.25 -14.08 -0.38
CA PHE A 576 13.78 -12.72 -0.30
C PHE A 576 13.18 -12.04 0.93
N VAL A 577 13.96 -11.21 1.62
CA VAL A 577 13.52 -10.50 2.82
C VAL A 577 13.71 -8.99 2.66
N ILE A 578 12.67 -8.23 2.98
CA ILE A 578 12.73 -6.77 3.15
C ILE A 578 12.36 -6.46 4.60
N ALA A 579 13.27 -5.83 5.35
CA ALA A 579 13.07 -5.50 6.76
C ALA A 579 13.05 -3.99 6.98
N GLY A 580 12.15 -3.51 7.84
CA GLY A 580 12.13 -2.11 8.26
C GLY A 580 13.07 -1.87 9.44
N THR A 581 13.54 -0.63 9.59
CA THR A 581 14.53 -0.27 10.62
C THR A 581 14.12 0.91 11.51
N LYS A 582 12.89 1.40 11.35
CA LYS A 582 12.38 2.55 12.09
C LYS A 582 11.19 2.17 12.99
N PRO A 583 11.25 2.38 14.31
CA PRO A 583 10.10 2.17 15.18
C PRO A 583 9.05 3.28 15.04
N TYR A 584 7.83 3.01 15.50
CA TYR A 584 6.79 4.05 15.56
C TYR A 584 7.06 5.02 16.71
N GLU A 585 6.77 6.29 16.47
CA GLU A 585 6.77 7.35 17.48
C GLU A 585 5.32 7.77 17.77
N LEU A 586 4.81 7.36 18.94
CA LEU A 586 3.48 7.70 19.42
C LEU A 586 3.57 8.97 20.26
N ASN A 587 3.19 10.10 19.66
CA ASN A 587 3.14 11.39 20.35
C ASN A 587 1.90 11.47 21.23
N THR A 588 2.07 11.41 22.55
CA THR A 588 1.02 11.78 23.51
C THR A 588 1.12 13.27 23.85
N ALA A 589 0.13 13.83 24.53
CA ALA A 589 0.15 15.24 24.94
C ALA A 589 1.35 15.62 25.83
N LEU A 590 1.97 14.66 26.52
CA LEU A 590 3.02 14.89 27.51
C LEU A 590 4.38 14.29 27.14
N PHE A 591 4.43 13.26 26.29
CA PHE A 591 5.67 12.57 25.91
C PHE A 591 5.52 11.75 24.62
N THR A 592 6.64 11.52 23.92
CA THR A 592 6.71 10.62 22.76
C THR A 592 7.12 9.22 23.23
N ILE A 593 6.28 8.21 22.98
CA ILE A 593 6.59 6.81 23.26
C ILE A 593 7.05 6.15 21.98
N ARG A 594 8.18 5.44 22.01
CA ARG A 594 8.61 4.59 20.90
C ARG A 594 8.15 3.15 21.10
N THR A 595 7.68 2.49 20.04
CA THR A 595 7.16 1.12 20.15
C THR A 595 8.24 0.09 20.48
N ASP A 596 9.48 0.30 20.06
CA ASP A 596 10.61 -0.55 20.47
C ASP A 596 10.77 -0.63 21.99
N LYS A 597 10.52 0.47 22.72
CA LYS A 597 10.50 0.49 24.20
C LYS A 597 9.28 -0.24 24.78
N ILE A 598 8.13 -0.16 24.12
CA ILE A 598 6.91 -0.89 24.51
C ILE A 598 7.12 -2.40 24.38
N PHE A 599 7.70 -2.83 23.27
CA PHE A 599 7.95 -4.23 22.97
C PHE A 599 9.25 -4.77 23.57
N GLY A 600 10.04 -3.94 24.25
CA GLY A 600 11.34 -4.36 24.81
C GLY A 600 12.35 -4.76 23.75
N LEU A 601 12.25 -4.22 22.54
CA LEU A 601 13.15 -4.50 21.42
C LEU A 601 14.41 -3.66 21.58
N SER A 602 15.54 -4.32 21.82
CA SER A 602 16.86 -3.68 21.89
C SER A 602 17.55 -3.58 20.53
N GLU A 603 17.22 -4.47 19.61
CA GLU A 603 17.77 -4.51 18.25
C GLU A 603 17.05 -3.54 17.31
N THR A 604 17.69 -3.18 16.19
CA THR A 604 17.05 -2.41 15.13
C THR A 604 15.80 -3.13 14.63
N ASN A 605 14.70 -2.39 14.52
CA ASN A 605 13.37 -2.93 14.26
C ASN A 605 12.48 -1.90 13.55
N ASP A 606 11.42 -2.38 12.92
CA ASP A 606 10.41 -1.57 12.24
C ASP A 606 9.27 -1.11 13.17
N GLY A 607 9.47 -1.24 14.48
CA GLY A 607 8.51 -0.93 15.52
C GLY A 607 7.69 -2.12 16.00
N ILE A 608 7.71 -3.26 15.29
CA ILE A 608 7.04 -4.50 15.69
C ILE A 608 8.00 -5.70 15.56
N VAL A 609 8.78 -5.76 14.48
CA VAL A 609 9.62 -6.88 14.09
C VAL A 609 11.08 -6.43 14.04
N THR A 610 11.96 -7.18 14.71
CA THR A 610 13.41 -6.97 14.62
C THR A 610 13.92 -7.41 13.25
N ILE A 611 15.03 -6.83 12.80
CA ILE A 611 15.71 -7.26 11.58
C ILE A 611 16.00 -8.77 11.61
N THR A 612 16.54 -9.26 12.73
CA THR A 612 16.90 -10.67 12.92
C THR A 612 15.70 -11.60 12.76
N SER A 613 14.55 -11.22 13.33
CA SER A 613 13.28 -11.95 13.18
C SER A 613 12.78 -11.93 11.73
N ALA A 614 12.90 -10.79 11.03
CA ALA A 614 12.54 -10.70 9.62
C ALA A 614 13.40 -11.60 8.72
N GLN A 615 14.70 -11.71 9.01
CA GLN A 615 15.66 -12.49 8.23
C GLN A 615 15.49 -14.00 8.35
N ARG A 616 14.87 -14.51 9.43
CA ARG A 616 14.94 -15.94 9.76
C ARG A 616 13.90 -16.78 9.03
N ILE A 617 14.20 -17.31 7.86
CA ILE A 617 13.29 -18.14 7.07
C ILE A 617 13.77 -19.60 7.06
N GLY A 618 12.91 -20.56 7.43
CA GLY A 618 13.30 -21.98 7.49
C GLY A 618 14.25 -22.35 8.63
N GLY A 619 14.47 -21.45 9.59
CA GLY A 619 15.45 -21.62 10.66
C GLY A 619 16.85 -21.12 10.30
N GLU A 620 17.03 -20.57 9.10
CA GLU A 620 18.27 -19.97 8.61
C GLU A 620 18.07 -18.46 8.40
N TYR A 621 19.16 -17.70 8.42
CA TYR A 621 19.12 -16.26 8.17
C TYR A 621 19.30 -15.95 6.69
N ILE A 622 18.39 -15.17 6.12
CA ILE A 622 18.51 -14.54 4.80
C ILE A 622 19.09 -13.15 5.02
N ASN A 623 20.42 -13.02 4.90
CA ASN A 623 21.16 -11.81 5.28
C ASN A 623 22.18 -11.35 4.23
N ASP A 624 22.13 -11.88 3.01
CA ASP A 624 22.99 -11.43 1.90
C ASP A 624 22.42 -10.13 1.34
N ARG A 625 22.82 -9.02 1.98
CA ARG A 625 22.34 -7.67 1.68
C ARG A 625 22.51 -7.39 0.19
N CYS A 626 21.50 -6.80 -0.42
CA CYS A 626 21.45 -6.47 -1.85
C CYS A 626 21.28 -7.64 -2.82
N LYS A 627 21.23 -8.87 -2.32
CA LYS A 627 20.99 -10.07 -3.14
C LYS A 627 19.69 -10.76 -2.77
N ASN A 628 19.50 -11.08 -1.50
CA ASN A 628 18.28 -11.69 -0.98
C ASN A 628 17.72 -10.97 0.25
N TYR A 629 18.36 -9.88 0.68
CA TYR A 629 18.00 -9.13 1.86
C TYR A 629 18.14 -7.61 1.67
N TRP A 630 17.20 -6.83 2.20
CA TRP A 630 17.23 -5.35 2.20
C TRP A 630 16.71 -4.77 3.52
N GLU A 631 17.29 -3.62 3.90
CA GLU A 631 16.91 -2.81 5.05
C GLU A 631 16.34 -1.47 4.57
N ILE A 632 15.15 -1.11 5.05
CA ILE A 632 14.46 0.12 4.63
C ILE A 632 14.16 0.95 5.89
N PRO A 633 14.47 2.26 5.91
CA PRO A 633 14.34 3.12 7.10
C PRO A 633 12.89 3.54 7.41
N GLU A 634 11.99 2.56 7.46
CA GLU A 634 10.55 2.74 7.60
C GLU A 634 9.95 1.90 8.72
N THR A 635 8.76 2.31 9.15
CA THR A 635 7.96 1.56 10.12
C THR A 635 7.28 0.38 9.46
N HIS A 636 6.81 -0.56 10.28
CA HIS A 636 6.24 -1.83 9.82
C HIS A 636 5.10 -1.66 8.81
N THR A 637 4.21 -0.67 9.00
CA THR A 637 3.09 -0.38 8.09
C THR A 637 3.53 0.41 6.86
N ALA A 638 4.50 1.32 7.01
CA ALA A 638 5.02 2.13 5.90
C ALA A 638 5.97 1.33 5.00
N LEU A 639 6.43 0.15 5.45
CA LEU A 639 7.45 -0.64 4.77
C LEU A 639 7.03 -1.03 3.34
N ILE A 640 5.78 -1.40 3.13
CA ILE A 640 5.27 -1.84 1.81
C ILE A 640 4.87 -0.66 0.90
N ASP A 641 4.48 0.46 1.50
CA ASP A 641 4.15 1.71 0.81
C ASP A 641 5.41 2.53 0.47
N ASN A 642 6.58 2.13 0.96
CA ASN A 642 7.82 2.83 0.68
C ASN A 642 8.28 2.58 -0.76
N GLU A 643 8.61 3.66 -1.46
CA GLU A 643 9.07 3.64 -2.86
C GLU A 643 10.22 2.65 -3.09
N GLN A 644 11.21 2.59 -2.19
CA GLN A 644 12.36 1.70 -2.32
C GLN A 644 11.94 0.23 -2.22
N SER A 645 11.05 -0.11 -1.29
CA SER A 645 10.51 -1.47 -1.15
C SER A 645 9.77 -1.90 -2.40
N ARG A 646 8.92 -1.04 -2.97
CA ARG A 646 8.19 -1.35 -4.21
C ARG A 646 9.15 -1.55 -5.37
N ILE A 647 10.15 -0.68 -5.53
CA ILE A 647 11.20 -0.84 -6.56
C ILE A 647 11.97 -2.16 -6.38
N ILE A 648 12.29 -2.57 -5.15
CA ILE A 648 12.95 -3.86 -4.89
C ILE A 648 12.06 -5.02 -5.32
N ILE A 649 10.79 -5.00 -4.92
CA ILE A 649 9.80 -6.04 -5.26
C ILE A 649 9.66 -6.15 -6.78
N GLU A 650 9.47 -5.03 -7.48
CA GLU A 650 9.37 -4.99 -8.93
C GLU A 650 10.64 -5.53 -9.62
N LYS A 651 11.83 -5.07 -9.19
CA LYS A 651 13.12 -5.57 -9.70
C LYS A 651 13.25 -7.08 -9.53
N LEU A 652 12.82 -7.63 -8.39
CA LEU A 652 12.88 -9.06 -8.12
C LEU A 652 11.97 -9.88 -9.04
N ILE A 653 10.78 -9.37 -9.34
CA ILE A 653 9.81 -10.02 -10.22
C ILE A 653 10.24 -9.88 -11.69
N ALA A 654 10.50 -8.66 -12.13
CA ALA A 654 10.85 -8.33 -13.51
C ALA A 654 12.11 -9.05 -14.01
N ARG A 655 13.17 -9.16 -13.19
CA ARG A 655 14.42 -9.83 -13.58
C ARG A 655 14.25 -11.29 -14.01
N GLU A 656 13.22 -11.98 -13.50
CA GLU A 656 12.97 -13.36 -13.90
C GLU A 656 12.12 -13.41 -15.18
N ILE A 657 11.11 -12.54 -15.24
CA ILE A 657 10.21 -12.46 -16.39
C ILE A 657 10.96 -11.97 -17.65
N GLU A 658 11.94 -11.08 -17.52
CA GLU A 658 12.82 -10.65 -18.63
C GLU A 658 13.60 -11.82 -19.25
N LYS A 659 13.98 -12.84 -18.47
CA LYS A 659 14.67 -14.03 -19.02
C LYS A 659 13.76 -14.83 -19.94
N ASP A 660 12.47 -14.86 -19.60
CA ASP A 660 11.44 -15.60 -20.33
C ASP A 660 10.93 -14.80 -21.54
N ILE A 661 10.85 -13.46 -21.43
CA ILE A 661 10.33 -12.55 -22.47
C ILE A 661 11.49 -11.82 -23.16
N LYS A 662 12.18 -12.51 -24.07
CA LYS A 662 13.35 -11.97 -24.82
C LYS A 662 13.04 -10.75 -25.72
N SER A 663 11.78 -10.39 -25.93
CA SER A 663 11.36 -9.40 -26.93
C SER A 663 10.92 -8.05 -26.36
N ARG A 664 10.88 -7.88 -25.04
CA ARG A 664 10.43 -6.63 -24.40
C ARG A 664 11.36 -6.18 -23.29
N GLU A 665 11.75 -4.92 -23.35
CA GLU A 665 12.23 -4.21 -22.16
C GLU A 665 11.07 -4.12 -21.19
N VAL A 666 11.08 -4.97 -20.17
CA VAL A 666 10.19 -4.82 -19.02
C VAL A 666 10.66 -3.56 -18.31
N SER A 667 9.78 -2.59 -18.08
CA SER A 667 10.14 -1.42 -17.28
C SER A 667 10.32 -1.88 -15.84
N VAL A 668 11.56 -2.24 -15.49
CA VAL A 668 11.95 -2.87 -14.20
C VAL A 668 11.74 -1.92 -13.00
N SER A 669 11.62 -0.63 -13.27
CA SER A 669 11.34 0.39 -12.26
C SER A 669 10.92 1.67 -12.95
N SER A 670 9.91 2.34 -12.41
CA SER A 670 9.45 3.64 -12.90
C SER A 670 9.52 4.68 -11.79
N GLN A 671 9.70 5.94 -12.18
CA GLN A 671 9.57 7.09 -11.28
C GLN A 671 8.34 7.90 -11.70
N TYR A 672 7.77 8.64 -10.75
CA TYR A 672 6.55 9.41 -10.99
C TYR A 672 6.83 10.90 -10.97
N ILE A 673 6.20 11.62 -11.89
CA ILE A 673 6.22 13.08 -11.89
C ILE A 673 4.81 13.64 -11.97
N GLN A 674 4.60 14.79 -11.37
CA GLN A 674 3.40 15.61 -11.48
C GLN A 674 3.70 16.82 -12.36
N LEU A 675 2.89 16.99 -13.41
CA LEU A 675 2.84 18.19 -14.23
C LEU A 675 1.66 19.05 -13.77
N GLN A 676 1.96 20.28 -13.37
CA GLN A 676 0.93 21.28 -13.10
C GLN A 676 0.71 22.11 -14.35
N ILE A 677 -0.45 21.97 -14.99
CA ILE A 677 -0.79 22.66 -16.24
C ILE A 677 -1.74 23.82 -15.92
N PRO A 678 -1.22 25.06 -15.75
CA PRO A 678 -2.05 26.23 -15.64
C PRO A 678 -2.65 26.57 -17.02
N GLU A 679 -3.93 26.92 -17.05
CA GLU A 679 -4.64 27.33 -18.28
C GLU A 679 -4.52 26.30 -19.40
N CYS A 680 -4.96 25.07 -19.12
CA CYS A 680 -4.92 23.96 -20.05
C CYS A 680 -5.71 24.29 -21.34
N SER A 681 -5.11 24.03 -22.51
CA SER A 681 -5.75 24.08 -23.83
C SER A 681 -5.57 22.76 -24.56
N SER A 682 -6.62 22.29 -25.26
CA SER A 682 -6.58 21.09 -26.10
C SER A 682 -5.60 21.18 -27.29
N ASP A 683 -5.18 22.40 -27.63
CA ASP A 683 -4.21 22.64 -28.69
C ASP A 683 -2.76 22.49 -28.23
N ASP A 684 -2.51 22.52 -26.92
CA ASP A 684 -1.17 22.40 -26.37
C ASP A 684 -0.67 20.96 -26.45
N LYS A 685 0.61 20.81 -26.81
CA LYS A 685 1.32 19.54 -26.70
C LYS A 685 2.26 19.60 -25.51
N TYR A 686 2.43 18.49 -24.83
CA TYR A 686 3.33 18.34 -23.70
C TYR A 686 4.34 17.25 -24.03
N VAL A 687 5.59 17.47 -23.68
CA VAL A 687 6.67 16.48 -23.82
C VAL A 687 7.51 16.50 -22.55
N VAL A 688 7.95 15.35 -22.07
CA VAL A 688 8.88 15.26 -20.94
C VAL A 688 10.24 14.90 -21.50
N VAL A 689 11.25 15.68 -21.16
CA VAL A 689 12.64 15.51 -21.57
C VAL A 689 13.51 15.32 -20.33
N GLY A 690 14.62 14.64 -20.49
CA GLY A 690 15.58 14.43 -19.41
C GLY A 690 16.90 13.94 -19.96
N LYS A 691 17.91 13.86 -19.10
CA LYS A 691 19.19 13.27 -19.47
C LYS A 691 19.13 11.77 -19.29
N ALA A 692 19.20 11.02 -20.38
CA ALA A 692 19.32 9.57 -20.30
C ALA A 692 20.67 9.20 -19.66
N VAL A 693 20.61 8.44 -18.57
CA VAL A 693 21.78 7.85 -17.92
C VAL A 693 21.84 6.37 -18.26
N LYS A 694 23.06 5.83 -18.35
CA LYS A 694 23.26 4.40 -18.52
C LYS A 694 22.72 3.65 -17.30
N LYS A 695 22.30 2.40 -17.49
CA LYS A 695 21.69 1.55 -16.45
C LYS A 695 22.54 1.46 -15.18
N GLU A 696 23.87 1.44 -15.32
CA GLU A 696 24.83 1.37 -14.21
C GLU A 696 25.00 2.69 -13.45
N LYS A 697 24.50 3.79 -14.01
CA LYS A 697 24.54 5.14 -13.41
C LYS A 697 23.17 5.62 -12.92
N VAL A 698 22.13 4.79 -13.05
CA VAL A 698 20.82 5.09 -12.48
C VAL A 698 20.97 5.11 -10.97
N GLU A 699 20.35 6.10 -10.32
CA GLU A 699 20.31 6.16 -8.86
C GLU A 699 19.74 4.86 -8.30
N ASP A 700 20.51 4.18 -7.45
CA ASP A 700 19.99 3.06 -6.68
C ASP A 700 19.73 3.47 -5.25
N LYS A 701 18.51 3.95 -5.00
CA LYS A 701 18.04 4.36 -3.67
C LYS A 701 18.21 3.27 -2.61
N THR A 702 18.35 2.01 -3.01
CA THR A 702 18.57 0.88 -2.10
C THR A 702 20.01 0.80 -1.57
N GLY A 703 20.94 1.55 -2.17
CA GLY A 703 22.38 1.52 -1.87
C GLY A 703 23.09 0.26 -2.38
N CYS A 704 22.41 -0.56 -3.19
CA CYS A 704 22.89 -1.87 -3.61
C CYS A 704 23.69 -1.89 -4.90
N SER A 705 23.73 -0.78 -5.63
CA SER A 705 24.56 -0.62 -6.82
C SER A 705 25.98 -0.19 -6.50
N CYS A 706 26.28 0.13 -5.24
CA CYS A 706 27.61 0.49 -4.79
C CYS A 706 28.63 -0.64 -4.93
N GLY A 707 29.84 -0.28 -5.37
CA GLY A 707 30.91 -1.19 -5.76
C GLY A 707 30.87 -1.59 -7.24
N ASN A 708 30.01 -0.99 -8.07
CA ASN A 708 29.94 -1.28 -9.50
C ASN A 708 30.94 -0.45 -10.34
N GLY A 709 31.71 0.44 -9.70
CA GLY A 709 32.70 1.33 -10.31
C GLY A 709 32.12 2.67 -10.83
N TYR A 710 30.80 2.82 -10.81
CA TYR A 710 30.09 3.99 -11.29
C TYR A 710 29.44 4.73 -10.13
N CYS A 711 29.78 6.01 -9.97
CA CYS A 711 29.03 6.89 -9.10
C CYS A 711 27.74 7.28 -9.83
N GLY A 712 26.62 6.70 -9.40
CA GLY A 712 25.29 6.93 -9.94
C GLY A 712 24.83 8.37 -9.81
N ALA A 713 23.81 8.75 -10.58
CA ALA A 713 23.15 10.02 -10.37
C ALA A 713 22.52 10.03 -8.98
N GLY A 714 22.77 11.07 -8.16
CA GLY A 714 22.27 11.13 -6.78
C GLY A 714 23.13 10.39 -5.74
N GLU A 715 24.08 9.56 -6.17
CA GLU A 715 25.05 8.93 -5.27
C GLU A 715 26.19 9.91 -4.93
N ASP A 716 26.67 9.86 -3.68
CA ASP A 716 27.76 10.68 -3.19
C ASP A 716 28.73 9.86 -2.32
N GLN A 717 29.71 10.52 -1.72
CA GLN A 717 30.74 9.87 -0.90
C GLN A 717 30.19 9.27 0.41
N ILE A 718 28.97 9.64 0.82
CA ILE A 718 28.32 9.16 2.03
C ILE A 718 27.41 7.97 1.68
N THR A 719 26.61 8.10 0.62
CA THR A 719 25.67 7.07 0.19
C THR A 719 26.35 5.93 -0.57
N CYS A 720 27.43 6.25 -1.31
CA CYS A 720 28.17 5.28 -2.12
C CYS A 720 29.69 5.52 -2.09
N PRO A 721 30.33 5.43 -0.91
CA PRO A 721 31.75 5.79 -0.74
C PRO A 721 32.66 5.02 -1.70
N THR A 722 32.39 3.74 -1.93
CA THR A 722 33.23 2.87 -2.75
C THR A 722 33.39 3.38 -4.19
N ASP A 723 32.30 3.89 -4.79
CA ASP A 723 32.31 4.37 -6.17
C ASP A 723 32.48 5.89 -6.30
N CYS A 724 31.99 6.64 -5.32
CA CYS A 724 31.95 8.10 -5.34
C CYS A 724 33.10 8.79 -4.59
N ALA A 725 33.89 8.08 -3.76
CA ALA A 725 35.11 8.62 -3.14
C ALA A 725 36.22 8.80 -4.20
N LYS A 726 36.04 9.80 -5.05
CA LYS A 726 36.85 10.15 -6.23
C LYS A 726 38.17 10.86 -5.89
N PHE A 727 38.79 10.62 -4.73
CA PHE A 727 40.13 11.18 -4.50
C PHE A 727 41.19 10.51 -5.40
N PHE A 728 40.92 9.32 -5.96
CA PHE A 728 41.88 8.54 -6.76
C PHE A 728 41.44 8.18 -8.20
N ARG A 729 40.49 8.88 -8.83
CA ARG A 729 40.18 8.59 -10.25
C ARG A 729 41.26 9.16 -11.19
N GLU A 730 41.73 8.32 -12.13
CA GLU A 730 42.74 8.65 -13.17
C GLU A 730 42.52 10.02 -13.83
N GLU A 731 41.27 10.39 -14.13
CA GLU A 731 40.96 11.65 -14.82
C GLU A 731 41.34 12.91 -14.02
N ASN A 732 41.28 12.85 -12.69
CA ASN A 732 41.56 13.97 -11.80
C ASN A 732 42.99 13.95 -11.25
N LEU A 733 43.63 12.78 -11.16
CA LEU A 733 45.03 12.67 -10.74
C LEU A 733 46.00 12.88 -11.91
N CYS A 734 45.71 12.28 -13.07
CA CYS A 734 46.68 12.26 -14.17
C CYS A 734 46.80 13.60 -14.89
N LYS A 735 45.71 14.36 -15.04
CA LYS A 735 45.78 15.68 -15.69
C LYS A 735 46.68 16.68 -14.94
N PRO A 736 46.49 16.93 -13.62
CA PRO A 736 47.38 17.82 -12.89
C PRO A 736 48.76 17.22 -12.64
N ALA A 737 48.90 15.90 -12.47
CA ALA A 737 50.22 15.27 -12.30
C ALA A 737 51.09 15.34 -13.58
N ILE A 738 50.49 15.17 -14.76
CA ILE A 738 51.15 15.37 -16.07
C ILE A 738 51.49 16.85 -16.27
N ALA A 739 50.57 17.77 -15.95
CA ALA A 739 50.84 19.20 -16.05
C ALA A 739 51.97 19.64 -15.10
N ALA A 740 52.02 19.09 -13.89
CA ALA A 740 53.07 19.36 -12.92
C ALA A 740 54.42 18.79 -13.36
N THR A 741 54.46 17.56 -13.89
CA THR A 741 55.72 16.98 -14.42
C THR A 741 56.23 17.73 -15.65
N ALA A 742 55.34 18.11 -16.57
CA ALA A 742 55.70 18.95 -17.72
C ALA A 742 56.24 20.32 -17.29
N LEU A 743 55.60 20.97 -16.30
CA LEU A 743 56.07 22.25 -15.77
C LEU A 743 57.43 22.11 -15.08
N PHE A 744 57.63 21.08 -14.26
CA PHE A 744 58.92 20.80 -13.63
C PHE A 744 60.01 20.50 -14.66
N GLY A 745 59.69 19.76 -15.73
CA GLY A 745 60.61 19.49 -16.84
C GLY A 745 61.02 20.76 -17.57
N LEU A 746 60.08 21.66 -17.84
CA LEU A 746 60.35 22.97 -18.45
C LEU A 746 61.20 23.86 -17.55
N ILE A 747 60.94 23.88 -16.25
CA ILE A 747 61.76 24.64 -15.28
C ILE A 747 63.18 24.06 -15.24
N ALA A 748 63.33 22.73 -15.21
CA ALA A 748 64.63 22.07 -15.23
C ALA A 748 65.42 22.42 -16.50
N LEU A 749 64.78 22.36 -17.67
CA LEU A 749 65.38 22.73 -18.95
C LEU A 749 65.76 24.21 -18.99
N ALA A 750 64.89 25.11 -18.51
CA ALA A 750 65.19 26.53 -18.44
C ALA A 750 66.39 26.81 -17.52
N VAL A 751 66.46 26.17 -16.36
CA VAL A 751 67.60 26.27 -15.43
C VAL A 751 68.87 25.75 -16.11
N ILE A 752 68.82 24.60 -16.79
CA ILE A 752 69.95 24.05 -17.54
C ILE A 752 70.41 25.02 -18.64
N SER A 753 69.49 25.57 -19.44
CA SER A 753 69.79 26.54 -20.49
C SER A 753 70.39 27.84 -19.96
N ILE A 754 69.87 28.37 -18.84
CA ILE A 754 70.42 29.55 -18.15
C ILE A 754 71.84 29.26 -17.66
N LEU A 755 72.05 28.08 -17.06
CA LEU A 755 73.36 27.68 -16.53
C LEU A 755 74.41 27.46 -17.65
N ILE A 756 73.99 26.98 -18.82
CA ILE A 756 74.84 26.87 -20.02
C ILE A 756 75.13 28.25 -20.61
N TYR A 757 74.11 29.11 -20.71
CA TYR A 757 74.23 30.46 -21.27
C TYR A 757 75.16 31.35 -20.45
N TYR A 758 75.09 31.26 -19.12
CA TYR A 758 75.96 32.03 -18.23
C TYR A 758 77.36 31.45 -18.02
N GLY A 759 77.72 30.36 -18.72
CA GLY A 759 79.11 29.94 -18.92
C GLY A 759 79.98 30.04 -17.67
N VAL A 760 79.57 29.42 -16.57
CA VAL A 760 80.27 29.56 -15.29
C VAL A 760 81.69 28.98 -15.40
N GLN A 761 82.68 29.86 -15.49
CA GLN A 761 84.12 29.56 -15.56
C GLN A 761 84.72 29.05 -14.23
N GLN A 762 83.93 28.97 -13.15
CA GLN A 762 84.43 28.59 -11.83
C GLN A 762 84.28 27.06 -11.58
N GLU A 763 85.40 26.33 -11.55
CA GLU A 763 85.45 24.86 -11.41
C GLU A 763 84.73 24.32 -10.15
N SER A 764 84.73 25.08 -9.05
CA SER A 764 84.11 24.65 -7.79
C SER A 764 82.58 24.67 -7.87
N LEU A 765 82.01 25.67 -8.55
CA LEU A 765 80.58 25.76 -8.80
C LEU A 765 80.15 24.65 -9.76
N GLN A 766 80.95 24.35 -10.80
CA GLN A 766 80.65 23.27 -11.73
C GLN A 766 80.52 21.89 -11.05
N ARG A 767 81.32 21.58 -10.02
CA ARG A 767 81.19 20.30 -9.30
C ARG A 767 79.92 20.20 -8.46
N ARG A 768 79.53 21.29 -7.77
CA ARG A 768 78.29 21.33 -6.99
C ARG A 768 77.06 21.29 -7.91
N LEU A 769 77.15 21.99 -9.03
CA LEU A 769 76.09 22.04 -10.04
C LEU A 769 75.88 20.70 -10.74
N ARG A 770 76.96 19.96 -11.06
CA ARG A 770 76.84 18.58 -11.60
C ARG A 770 76.16 17.64 -10.62
N LYS A 771 76.44 17.76 -9.33
CA LYS A 771 75.74 16.98 -8.29
C LYS A 771 74.26 17.35 -8.21
N ALA A 772 73.93 18.65 -8.23
CA ALA A 772 72.55 19.12 -8.21
C ALA A 772 71.77 18.65 -9.44
N LEU A 773 72.36 18.73 -10.64
CA LEU A 773 71.76 18.26 -11.89
C LEU A 773 71.53 16.74 -11.86
N PHE A 774 72.51 15.97 -11.37
CA PHE A 774 72.37 14.52 -11.22
C PHE A 774 71.21 14.15 -10.27
N TRP A 775 71.08 14.84 -9.14
CA TRP A 775 69.96 14.63 -8.22
C TRP A 775 68.61 15.05 -8.81
N LEU A 776 68.59 16.14 -9.59
CA LEU A 776 67.39 16.61 -10.28
C LEU A 776 66.94 15.59 -11.34
N GLU A 777 67.89 14.99 -12.06
CA GLU A 777 67.65 13.95 -13.07
C GLU A 777 67.07 12.68 -12.43
N ILE A 778 67.62 12.24 -11.28
CA ILE A 778 67.06 11.13 -10.50
C ILE A 778 65.63 11.44 -10.02
N LEU A 779 65.39 12.65 -9.48
CA LEU A 779 64.07 13.04 -9.02
C LEU A 779 63.05 13.07 -10.17
N PHE A 780 63.47 13.53 -11.35
CA PHE A 780 62.65 13.53 -12.55
C PHE A 780 62.32 12.11 -13.02
N ILE A 781 63.30 11.20 -13.02
CA ILE A 781 63.10 9.78 -13.34
C ILE A 781 62.12 9.13 -12.34
N LEU A 782 62.22 9.42 -11.04
CA LEU A 782 61.31 8.89 -10.03
C LEU A 782 59.88 9.43 -10.17
N LEU A 783 59.72 10.74 -10.39
CA LEU A 783 58.42 11.36 -10.65
C LEU A 783 57.80 10.83 -11.95
N PHE A 784 58.61 10.56 -12.96
CA PHE A 784 58.17 9.97 -14.22
C PHE A 784 57.78 8.51 -14.06
N ALA A 785 58.59 7.68 -13.39
CA ALA A 785 58.26 6.28 -13.11
C ALA A 785 56.97 6.17 -12.31
N PHE A 786 56.78 7.05 -11.33
CA PHE A 786 55.53 7.16 -10.57
C PHE A 786 54.35 7.51 -11.49
N ASN A 787 54.47 8.50 -12.37
CA ASN A 787 53.43 8.82 -13.36
C ASN A 787 53.19 7.70 -14.38
N LEU A 788 54.22 6.96 -14.81
CA LEU A 788 54.09 5.86 -15.76
C LEU A 788 53.34 4.67 -15.13
N LEU A 789 53.66 4.36 -13.87
CA LEU A 789 53.01 3.31 -13.09
C LEU A 789 51.57 3.67 -12.71
N THR A 790 51.26 4.94 -12.47
CA THR A 790 49.95 5.37 -11.98
C THR A 790 48.98 5.84 -13.07
N CYS A 791 49.46 6.33 -14.22
CA CYS A 791 48.63 6.98 -15.24
C CYS A 791 48.67 6.34 -16.64
N GLY A 792 49.38 5.21 -16.82
CA GLY A 792 49.31 4.42 -18.05
C GLY A 792 49.66 5.20 -19.34
N ILE A 793 50.53 6.21 -19.25
CA ILE A 793 50.89 7.06 -20.38
C ILE A 793 51.54 6.19 -21.46
N LYS A 794 50.97 6.19 -22.67
CA LYS A 794 51.57 5.52 -23.84
C LYS A 794 52.96 6.11 -24.08
N ALA A 795 54.00 5.26 -24.08
CA ALA A 795 55.42 5.61 -24.18
C ALA A 795 55.84 6.56 -25.32
N GLY A 796 54.94 6.85 -26.28
CA GLY A 796 55.21 7.68 -27.46
C GLY A 796 55.54 9.15 -27.15
N ILE A 797 54.90 9.78 -26.15
CA ILE A 797 55.18 11.20 -25.83
C ILE A 797 56.57 11.34 -25.21
N PHE A 798 56.96 10.39 -24.35
CA PHE A 798 58.30 10.34 -23.75
C PHE A 798 59.39 10.10 -24.79
N LEU A 799 59.15 9.25 -25.79
CA LEU A 799 60.09 9.06 -26.89
C LEU A 799 60.35 10.37 -27.66
N ILE A 800 59.35 11.24 -27.81
CA ILE A 800 59.51 12.53 -28.48
C ILE A 800 60.32 13.50 -27.61
N GLU A 801 60.07 13.56 -26.29
CA GLU A 801 60.84 14.42 -25.38
C GLU A 801 62.29 13.94 -25.21
N VAL A 802 62.51 12.63 -25.05
CA VAL A 802 63.86 12.05 -25.01
C VAL A 802 64.58 12.28 -26.33
N PHE A 803 63.90 12.12 -27.47
CA PHE A 803 64.47 12.42 -28.77
C PHE A 803 64.84 13.91 -28.88
N ALA A 804 64.00 14.82 -28.39
CA ALA A 804 64.31 16.26 -28.36
C ALA A 804 65.53 16.56 -27.48
N ILE A 805 65.64 15.96 -26.29
CA ILE A 805 66.80 16.11 -25.41
C ILE A 805 68.06 15.54 -26.07
N ILE A 806 67.98 14.36 -26.70
CA ILE A 806 69.11 13.75 -27.42
C ILE A 806 69.54 14.64 -28.60
N VAL A 807 68.59 15.15 -29.38
CA VAL A 807 68.87 16.08 -30.50
C VAL A 807 69.54 17.35 -29.98
N LEU A 808 69.08 17.90 -28.86
CA LEU A 808 69.66 19.09 -28.22
C LEU A 808 71.06 18.81 -27.68
N PHE A 809 71.29 17.62 -27.11
CA PHE A 809 72.60 17.17 -26.64
C PHE A 809 73.58 16.96 -27.80
N ILE A 810 73.13 16.35 -28.91
CA ILE A 810 73.92 16.18 -30.14
C ILE A 810 74.24 17.55 -30.76
N TYR A 811 73.27 18.47 -30.77
CA TYR A 811 73.45 19.84 -31.25
C TYR A 811 74.51 20.57 -30.43
N MET A 812 74.44 20.48 -29.09
CA MET A 812 75.45 21.04 -28.20
C MET A 812 76.82 20.38 -28.36
N TYR A 813 76.88 19.06 -28.54
CA TYR A 813 78.13 18.33 -28.73
C TYR A 813 78.82 18.71 -30.05
N LYS A 814 78.04 18.90 -31.13
CA LYS A 814 78.56 19.45 -32.40
C LYS A 814 79.07 20.88 -32.24
N HIS A 815 78.37 21.74 -31.48
CA HIS A 815 78.80 23.12 -31.27
C HIS A 815 80.02 23.25 -30.34
N LYS A 816 80.23 22.30 -29.41
CA LYS A 816 81.43 22.25 -28.57
C LYS A 816 82.70 22.01 -29.37
N LYS A 817 82.60 21.37 -30.56
CA LYS A 817 83.73 21.15 -31.46
C LYS A 817 84.13 22.39 -32.27
N ALA A 818 83.28 23.41 -32.34
CA ALA A 818 83.56 24.68 -33.01
C ALA A 818 84.32 25.70 -32.14
N LEU A 819 84.46 25.45 -30.83
CA LEU A 819 85.15 26.32 -29.86
C LEU A 819 86.54 25.82 -29.45
N GLY A 820 87.04 24.75 -30.09
CA GLY A 820 88.36 24.17 -29.83
C GLY A 820 89.44 24.71 -30.77
N ILE A 821 89.78 26.01 -30.69
CA ILE A 821 91.03 26.56 -31.23
C ILE A 821 91.59 27.52 -30.16
N LEU A 822 92.89 27.40 -29.90
CA LEU A 822 93.70 27.90 -28.76
C LEU A 822 93.65 26.98 -27.53
N GLY A 823 94.70 26.28 -27.13
CA GLY A 823 96.09 26.26 -27.55
C GLY A 823 96.88 25.48 -26.48
N ASP A 824 97.73 24.58 -26.93
CA ASP A 824 98.69 23.82 -26.11
C ASP A 824 99.58 24.73 -25.26
N LEU A 825 99.85 24.31 -24.02
CA LEU A 825 101.15 24.59 -23.39
C LEU A 825 101.47 23.51 -22.35
N THR A 826 102.38 22.63 -22.75
CA THR A 826 103.09 21.65 -21.95
C THR A 826 104.27 22.33 -21.23
N ILE A 827 104.38 22.19 -19.90
CA ILE A 827 105.67 22.24 -19.19
C ILE A 827 105.71 21.13 -18.11
N THR A 828 106.83 20.42 -18.14
CA THR A 828 107.30 19.33 -17.29
C THR A 828 107.89 19.76 -15.94
N ARG A 829 107.55 19.00 -14.88
CA ARG A 829 108.40 18.37 -13.83
C ARG A 829 109.26 19.24 -12.88
N ALA A 830 108.98 19.18 -11.56
CA ALA A 830 109.90 18.69 -10.49
C ALA A 830 109.32 18.77 -9.05
N ALA A 831 109.42 17.62 -8.35
CA ALA A 831 109.67 17.31 -6.93
C ALA A 831 109.30 18.23 -5.72
N GLY A 832 108.82 17.56 -4.65
CA GLY A 832 108.88 17.95 -3.23
C GLY A 832 107.56 17.78 -2.45
N GLU A 833 107.27 16.60 -1.87
CA GLU A 833 107.20 16.31 -0.40
C GLU A 833 105.96 16.94 0.32
N THR A 834 105.04 16.24 1.01
CA THR A 834 105.18 15.18 2.05
C THR A 834 103.82 14.51 2.37
N THR A 835 103.89 13.24 2.82
CA THR A 835 103.03 12.44 3.76
C THR A 835 101.51 12.30 3.48
N GLY A 836 100.82 11.16 3.60
CA GLY A 836 101.01 9.77 4.05
C GLY A 836 99.58 9.23 4.36
N ALA A 837 98.99 8.35 3.54
CA ALA A 837 98.73 6.91 3.82
C ALA A 837 98.37 6.58 5.29
N ALA A 838 97.37 5.78 5.66
CA ALA A 838 96.34 5.01 4.95
C ALA A 838 95.34 4.45 5.99
N LEU A 839 94.18 4.00 5.49
CA LEU A 839 93.34 2.88 5.93
C LEU A 839 93.01 2.65 7.43
N THR A 840 91.72 2.85 7.71
CA THR A 840 90.71 1.89 8.23
C THR A 840 90.99 0.91 9.39
N THR A 841 89.88 0.68 10.11
CA THR A 841 89.43 -0.49 10.91
C THR A 841 89.80 -0.58 12.39
N ILE A 842 88.76 -0.52 13.25
CA ILE A 842 88.26 -1.55 14.21
C ILE A 842 89.38 -2.45 14.79
N ASP A 843 89.65 -2.58 16.09
CA ASP A 843 88.79 -2.89 17.24
C ASP A 843 89.55 -2.71 18.58
N GLN A 844 88.78 -2.64 19.68
CA GLN A 844 89.07 -3.07 21.07
C GLN A 844 90.14 -2.42 22.00
N ALA A 845 89.63 -2.18 23.22
CA ALA A 845 90.21 -2.39 24.56
C ALA A 845 90.93 -1.23 25.31
N GLU A 846 90.16 -0.72 26.30
CA GLU A 846 90.46 -0.50 27.73
C GLU A 846 91.55 0.48 28.24
N LEU A 847 91.11 1.21 29.29
CA LEU A 847 91.82 1.89 30.41
C LEU A 847 92.13 3.40 30.24
N PRO A 848 92.25 4.18 31.34
CA PRO A 848 91.41 4.19 32.54
C PRO A 848 90.86 5.60 32.85
N VAL A 849 89.68 5.54 33.46
CA VAL A 849 88.98 6.48 34.33
C VAL A 849 89.89 7.47 35.09
N ASP A 850 89.61 8.77 34.94
CA ASP A 850 89.87 9.77 35.97
C ASP A 850 88.51 10.27 36.50
N ASN A 851 88.19 9.87 37.73
CA ASN A 851 86.83 9.76 38.26
C ASN A 851 86.33 11.03 38.99
N ASP A 852 86.98 12.18 38.81
CA ASP A 852 86.66 13.39 39.59
C ASP A 852 85.98 14.52 38.78
N VAL A 853 85.81 14.33 37.46
CA VAL A 853 85.04 15.26 36.60
C VAL A 853 83.55 14.91 36.55
N ASP A 854 83.20 13.64 36.77
CA ASP A 854 81.85 13.11 36.54
C ASP A 854 80.82 13.60 37.57
N ASN A 855 81.22 13.81 38.83
CA ASN A 855 80.32 14.30 39.88
C ASN A 855 79.95 15.78 39.75
N THR A 856 80.83 16.59 39.15
CA THR A 856 80.57 18.02 38.95
C THR A 856 79.74 18.26 37.70
N LEU A 857 79.93 17.46 36.64
CA LEU A 857 79.09 17.47 35.46
C LEU A 857 77.67 16.97 35.77
N LYS A 858 77.52 15.84 36.50
CA LYS A 858 76.20 15.33 36.90
C LYS A 858 75.38 16.34 37.68
N LYS A 859 75.99 17.04 38.64
CA LYS A 859 75.28 18.08 39.41
C LYS A 859 74.86 19.28 38.55
N GLN A 860 75.63 19.62 37.52
CA GLN A 860 75.25 20.69 36.59
C GLN A 860 74.19 20.24 35.59
N GLU A 861 74.23 18.99 35.15
CA GLU A 861 73.22 18.38 34.28
C GLU A 861 71.88 18.24 35.00
N GLU A 862 71.86 17.68 36.23
CA GLU A 862 70.65 17.58 37.04
C GLU A 862 70.01 18.95 37.31
N LYS A 863 70.84 19.98 37.57
CA LYS A 863 70.33 21.35 37.77
C LYS A 863 69.76 21.94 36.47
N ARG A 864 70.39 21.68 35.31
CA ARG A 864 69.88 22.12 34.01
C ARG A 864 68.60 21.38 33.63
N GLU A 865 68.51 20.09 33.89
CA GLU A 865 67.32 19.30 33.65
C GLU A 865 66.15 19.77 34.51
N GLN A 866 66.39 20.10 35.79
CA GLN A 866 65.37 20.69 36.66
C GLN A 866 64.91 22.06 36.17
N GLU A 867 65.82 22.91 35.70
CA GLU A 867 65.47 24.22 35.12
C GLU A 867 64.69 24.09 33.79
N ILE A 868 65.04 23.12 32.95
CA ILE A 868 64.33 22.83 31.70
C ILE A 868 62.93 22.31 32.00
N LEU A 869 62.80 21.37 32.96
CA LEU A 869 61.52 20.81 33.37
C LEU A 869 60.62 21.89 33.98
N ALA A 870 61.16 22.76 34.83
CA ALA A 870 60.40 23.88 35.41
C ALA A 870 59.92 24.88 34.34
N LYS A 871 60.75 25.18 33.33
CA LYS A 871 60.36 26.04 32.20
C LYS A 871 59.30 25.37 31.33
N GLN A 872 59.42 24.06 31.10
CA GLN A 872 58.44 23.30 30.32
C GLN A 872 57.08 23.26 31.02
N GLN A 873 57.04 22.98 32.32
CA GLN A 873 55.83 23.04 33.13
C GLN A 873 55.19 24.44 33.14
N ALA A 874 56.01 25.50 33.17
CA ALA A 874 55.50 26.87 33.09
C ALA A 874 54.88 27.21 31.71
N VAL A 875 55.43 26.67 30.62
CA VAL A 875 54.87 26.81 29.27
C VAL A 875 53.57 26.04 29.14
N GLU A 876 53.52 24.80 29.63
CA GLU A 876 52.33 23.95 29.64
C GLU A 876 51.20 24.58 30.46
N ALA A 877 51.50 25.09 31.66
CA ALA A 877 50.52 25.81 32.48
C ALA A 877 49.98 27.07 31.78
N LYS A 878 50.83 27.79 31.03
CA LYS A 878 50.40 28.95 30.24
C LYS A 878 49.54 28.55 29.03
N GLN A 879 49.86 27.44 28.37
CA GLN A 879 49.05 26.89 27.27
C GLN A 879 47.70 26.40 27.77
N GLN A 880 47.66 25.70 28.90
CA GLN A 880 46.43 25.22 29.52
C GLN A 880 45.51 26.38 29.90
N LYS A 881 46.06 27.44 30.52
CA LYS A 881 45.29 28.64 30.85
C LYS A 881 44.73 29.37 29.61
N ASN A 882 45.44 29.31 28.48
CA ASN A 882 44.94 29.86 27.22
C ASN A 882 43.85 28.97 26.59
N MET A 883 43.97 27.64 26.68
CA MET A 883 42.95 26.70 26.23
C MET A 883 41.65 26.86 27.04
N GLU A 884 41.74 26.93 28.37
CA GLU A 884 40.58 27.16 29.24
C GLU A 884 39.88 28.49 28.92
N LYS A 885 40.66 29.54 28.61
CA LYS A 885 40.10 30.85 28.20
C LYS A 885 39.39 30.77 26.85
N GLU A 886 39.91 30.00 25.91
CA GLU A 886 39.29 29.82 24.59
C GLU A 886 38.04 28.94 24.67
N GLU A 887 38.05 27.88 25.48
CA GLU A 887 36.87 27.07 25.78
C GLU A 887 35.76 27.90 26.42
N ALA A 888 36.08 28.73 27.42
CA ALA A 888 35.12 29.64 28.04
C ALA A 888 34.51 30.63 27.01
N ARG A 889 35.32 31.10 26.05
CA ARG A 889 34.84 31.97 24.97
C ARG A 889 33.92 31.22 24.00
N GLN A 890 34.24 29.97 23.65
CA GLN A 890 33.39 29.14 22.79
C GLN A 890 32.06 28.79 23.49
N GLN A 891 32.09 28.45 24.78
CA GLN A 891 30.88 28.20 25.57
C GLN A 891 29.98 29.45 25.65
N ALA A 892 30.56 30.65 25.80
CA ALA A 892 29.81 31.89 25.78
C ALA A 892 29.15 32.18 24.41
N ILE A 893 29.84 31.87 23.31
CA ILE A 893 29.28 31.98 21.95
C ILE A 893 28.13 31.00 21.76
N LEU A 894 28.31 29.73 22.19
CA LEU A 894 27.28 28.69 22.08
C LEU A 894 26.03 29.04 22.88
N ALA A 895 26.20 29.54 24.12
CA ALA A 895 25.08 29.99 24.95
C ALA A 895 24.28 31.13 24.28
N LYS A 896 24.97 32.09 23.65
CA LYS A 896 24.32 33.19 22.91
C LYS A 896 23.59 32.72 21.66
N GLN A 897 24.13 31.72 20.95
CA GLN A 897 23.45 31.08 19.82
C GLN A 897 22.19 30.34 20.27
N GLN A 898 22.25 29.60 21.38
CA GLN A 898 21.10 28.90 21.97
C GLN A 898 20.00 29.88 22.40
N GLU A 899 20.36 31.00 23.02
CA GLU A 899 19.38 32.05 23.38
C GLU A 899 18.72 32.66 22.13
N THR A 900 19.48 32.88 21.06
CA THR A 900 18.96 33.40 19.79
C THR A 900 18.01 32.40 19.13
N LEU A 901 18.36 31.11 19.13
CA LEU A 901 17.53 30.03 18.60
C LEU A 901 16.22 29.88 19.39
N ALA A 902 16.28 29.96 20.72
CA ALA A 902 15.08 29.92 21.57
C ALA A 902 14.13 31.08 21.28
N LYS A 903 14.64 32.31 21.08
CA LYS A 903 13.84 33.48 20.69
C LYS A 903 13.20 33.30 19.31
N GLN A 904 13.92 32.70 18.34
CA GLN A 904 13.37 32.41 17.01
C GLN A 904 12.26 31.34 17.08
N GLN A 905 12.45 30.29 17.88
CA GLN A 905 11.43 29.25 18.10
C GLN A 905 10.17 29.82 18.77
N GLU A 906 10.32 30.71 19.75
CA GLU A 906 9.18 31.39 20.39
C GLU A 906 8.41 32.27 19.39
N LEU A 907 9.12 32.98 18.51
CA LEU A 907 8.50 33.79 17.44
C LEU A 907 7.74 32.90 16.45
N LEU A 908 8.34 31.77 16.04
CA LEU A 908 7.73 30.81 15.13
C LEU A 908 6.46 30.20 15.75
N ALA A 909 6.52 29.82 17.03
CA ALA A 909 5.37 29.29 17.77
C ALA A 909 4.22 30.33 17.87
N LYS A 910 4.54 31.62 18.07
CA LYS A 910 3.56 32.71 18.05
C LYS A 910 2.92 32.90 16.67
N GLN A 911 3.70 32.76 15.59
CA GLN A 911 3.19 32.82 14.21
C GLN A 911 2.30 31.62 13.89
N GLN A 912 2.73 30.41 14.24
CA GLN A 912 1.95 29.18 14.08
C GLN A 912 0.63 29.24 14.85
N LYS A 913 0.62 29.75 16.10
CA LYS A 913 -0.61 29.91 16.88
C LYS A 913 -1.60 30.87 16.22
N LYS A 914 -1.12 31.96 15.60
CA LYS A 914 -1.97 32.89 14.83
C LYS A 914 -2.50 32.26 13.54
N GLN A 915 -1.68 31.48 12.84
CA GLN A 915 -2.09 30.79 11.62
C GLN A 915 -3.11 29.69 11.92
N PHE A 916 -2.86 28.88 12.95
CA PHE A 916 -3.77 27.83 13.42
C PHE A 916 -5.14 28.40 13.83
N SER A 917 -5.16 29.56 14.51
CA SER A 917 -6.43 30.23 14.84
C SER A 917 -7.22 30.68 13.61
N LYS A 918 -6.54 31.14 12.53
CA LYS A 918 -7.20 31.49 11.27
C LYS A 918 -7.74 30.24 10.53
N GLU A 919 -6.95 29.17 10.51
CA GLU A 919 -7.35 27.90 9.88
C GLU A 919 -8.52 27.24 10.64
N GLN A 920 -8.52 27.26 11.98
CA GLN A 920 -9.65 26.79 12.78
C GLN A 920 -10.93 27.60 12.53
N MET A 921 -10.81 28.92 12.34
CA MET A 921 -11.95 29.77 12.01
C MET A 921 -12.50 29.45 10.60
N GLN A 922 -11.63 29.25 9.61
CA GLN A 922 -12.05 28.84 8.26
C GLN A 922 -12.70 27.45 8.26
N LEU A 923 -12.15 26.50 9.01
CA LEU A 923 -12.74 25.17 9.18
C LEU A 923 -14.11 25.22 9.85
N LEU A 924 -14.30 26.09 10.85
CA LEU A 924 -15.60 26.33 11.49
C LEU A 924 -16.63 26.90 10.52
N ILE A 925 -16.22 27.83 9.64
CA ILE A 925 -17.09 28.39 8.59
C ILE A 925 -17.49 27.30 7.60
N GLN A 926 -16.55 26.47 7.14
CA GLN A 926 -16.81 25.38 6.21
C GLN A 926 -17.73 24.32 6.83
N LYS A 927 -17.47 23.89 8.07
CA LYS A 927 -18.33 22.95 8.80
C LYS A 927 -19.75 23.50 8.98
N ARG A 928 -19.91 24.81 9.22
CA ARG A 928 -21.23 25.45 9.31
C ARG A 928 -21.98 25.44 7.97
N GLN A 929 -21.27 25.62 6.85
CA GLN A 929 -21.85 25.52 5.51
C GLN A 929 -22.29 24.09 5.19
N GLU A 930 -21.46 23.09 5.51
CA GLU A 930 -21.81 21.67 5.34
C GLU A 930 -23.00 21.26 6.21
N PHE A 931 -23.01 21.69 7.48
CA PHE A 931 -24.12 21.45 8.39
C PHE A 931 -25.44 22.01 7.83
N ASN A 932 -25.41 23.22 7.26
CA ASN A 932 -26.58 23.80 6.61
C ASN A 932 -27.02 23.01 5.36
N LYS A 933 -26.08 22.47 4.57
CA LYS A 933 -26.36 21.60 3.42
C LYS A 933 -27.00 20.29 3.86
N GLN A 934 -26.48 19.66 4.91
CA GLN A 934 -27.02 18.43 5.49
C GLN A 934 -28.42 18.66 6.08
N LYS A 935 -28.65 19.78 6.79
CA LYS A 935 -29.96 20.15 7.33
C LYS A 935 -31.02 20.25 6.23
N LYS A 936 -30.68 20.83 5.06
CA LYS A 936 -31.58 20.87 3.88
C LYS A 936 -31.86 19.49 3.32
N LYS A 937 -30.85 18.63 3.19
CA LYS A 937 -31.00 17.24 2.73
C LYS A 937 -31.89 16.42 3.69
N PHE A 938 -31.73 16.61 4.99
CA PHE A 938 -32.52 15.92 6.01
C PHE A 938 -33.99 16.36 5.98
N ALA A 939 -34.26 17.66 5.82
CA ALA A 939 -35.62 18.16 5.65
C ALA A 939 -36.32 17.57 4.40
N PHE A 940 -35.57 17.38 3.31
CA PHE A 940 -36.09 16.73 2.10
C PHE A 940 -36.42 15.25 2.32
N ILE A 941 -35.53 14.50 3.00
CA ILE A 941 -35.74 13.09 3.32
C ILE A 941 -36.93 12.90 4.27
N GLN A 942 -37.07 13.77 5.28
CA GLN A 942 -38.19 13.72 6.21
C GLN A 942 -39.53 13.90 5.47
N LYS A 943 -39.59 14.87 4.54
CA LYS A 943 -40.78 15.10 3.70
C LYS A 943 -41.13 13.88 2.83
N GLN A 944 -40.14 13.15 2.32
CA GLN A 944 -40.34 11.89 1.59
C GLN A 944 -40.87 10.76 2.48
N LYS A 945 -40.39 10.67 3.73
CA LYS A 945 -40.84 9.69 4.71
C LYS A 945 -42.30 9.92 5.12
N ASP A 946 -42.66 11.17 5.39
CA ASP A 946 -44.03 11.55 5.76
C ASP A 946 -45.02 11.20 4.62
N LEU A 947 -44.61 11.39 3.36
CA LEU A 947 -45.40 11.02 2.18
C LEU A 947 -45.63 9.51 2.08
N LYS A 948 -44.60 8.69 2.30
CA LYS A 948 -44.72 7.22 2.32
C LYS A 948 -45.60 6.73 3.44
N GLU A 949 -45.51 7.33 4.63
CA GLU A 949 -46.35 6.94 5.77
C GLU A 949 -47.83 7.25 5.53
N MET A 950 -48.13 8.36 4.86
CA MET A 950 -49.47 8.72 4.43
C MET A 950 -50.04 7.70 3.43
N GLN A 951 -49.23 7.25 2.46
CA GLN A 951 -49.61 6.19 1.51
C GLN A 951 -49.88 4.85 2.20
N LEU A 952 -49.05 4.48 3.18
CA LEU A 952 -49.21 3.23 3.93
C LEU A 952 -50.48 3.20 4.79
N LYS A 953 -50.85 4.34 5.40
CA LYS A 953 -52.11 4.49 6.14
C LYS A 953 -53.33 4.34 5.23
N ALA A 954 -53.29 4.90 4.03
CA ALA A 954 -54.35 4.73 3.03
C ALA A 954 -54.52 3.26 2.62
N LEU A 955 -53.40 2.53 2.42
CA LEU A 955 -53.42 1.11 2.05
C LEU A 955 -53.97 0.21 3.18
N LYS A 956 -53.62 0.49 4.43
CA LYS A 956 -54.15 -0.26 5.58
C LYS A 956 -55.66 -0.09 5.73
N LYS A 957 -56.16 1.13 5.56
CA LYS A 957 -57.61 1.42 5.60
C LYS A 957 -58.38 0.63 4.53
N TYR A 958 -57.84 0.55 3.31
CA TYR A 958 -58.41 -0.25 2.21
C TYR A 958 -58.46 -1.75 2.53
N ASN A 959 -57.43 -2.28 3.20
CA ASN A 959 -57.37 -3.70 3.54
C ASN A 959 -58.26 -4.09 4.73
N GLU A 960 -58.52 -3.16 5.66
CA GLU A 960 -59.41 -3.40 6.80
C GLU A 960 -60.89 -3.42 6.38
N GLU A 961 -61.27 -2.62 5.38
CA GLU A 961 -62.63 -2.63 4.81
C GLU A 961 -62.96 -3.94 4.08
N ASN A 962 -61.95 -4.64 3.52
CA ASN A 962 -62.12 -5.91 2.80
C ASN A 962 -62.12 -7.17 3.70
N LYS A 963 -61.93 -7.04 5.01
CA LYS A 963 -61.70 -8.20 5.91
C LYS A 963 -62.93 -8.72 6.65
N ARG A 964 -64.14 -8.23 6.35
CA ARG A 964 -65.40 -8.71 6.96
C ARG A 964 -66.28 -9.46 5.96
N GLU A 965 -66.05 -10.76 5.77
CA GLU A 965 -67.09 -11.74 5.40
C GLU A 965 -66.61 -13.20 5.62
N LYS A 966 -67.50 -14.07 6.11
CA LYS A 966 -67.24 -15.39 6.73
C LYS A 966 -67.62 -16.60 5.84
N LEU A 967 -66.93 -17.72 6.07
CA LEU A 967 -67.25 -19.16 5.84
C LEU A 967 -67.57 -19.63 4.40
N GLU A 968 -66.70 -20.49 3.88
CA GLU A 968 -66.62 -20.86 2.47
C GLU A 968 -67.11 -22.32 2.24
N THR A 969 -68.25 -22.49 1.59
CA THR A 969 -68.74 -23.77 1.02
C THR A 969 -68.02 -24.12 -0.31
N PRO A 970 -68.06 -25.38 -0.81
CA PRO A 970 -67.43 -25.77 -2.09
C PRO A 970 -67.92 -24.96 -3.29
N ALA A 971 -69.19 -24.56 -3.31
CA ALA A 971 -69.74 -23.66 -4.32
C ALA A 971 -69.10 -22.27 -4.22
N THR A 972 -68.91 -21.73 -3.01
CA THR A 972 -68.19 -20.45 -2.79
C THR A 972 -66.69 -20.54 -3.05
N PHE A 973 -66.03 -21.70 -2.87
CA PHE A 973 -64.62 -21.85 -3.23
C PHE A 973 -64.45 -21.90 -4.76
N ALA A 974 -65.32 -22.65 -5.47
CA ALA A 974 -65.35 -22.63 -6.93
C ALA A 974 -65.69 -21.22 -7.45
N TYR A 975 -66.71 -20.58 -6.87
CA TYR A 975 -67.10 -19.21 -7.20
C TYR A 975 -66.02 -18.18 -6.86
N ARG A 976 -65.20 -18.38 -5.81
CA ARG A 976 -64.09 -17.48 -5.46
C ARG A 976 -62.86 -17.72 -6.32
N LEU A 977 -62.56 -18.96 -6.67
CA LEU A 977 -61.52 -19.26 -7.67
C LEU A 977 -61.89 -18.66 -9.03
N LEU A 978 -63.19 -18.62 -9.35
CA LEU A 978 -63.74 -18.01 -10.56
C LEU A 978 -63.85 -16.47 -10.46
N SER A 979 -64.22 -15.91 -9.31
CA SER A 979 -64.36 -14.46 -9.11
C SER A 979 -63.01 -13.74 -8.97
N MET A 980 -61.97 -14.44 -8.53
CA MET A 980 -60.59 -13.92 -8.55
C MET A 980 -60.05 -13.73 -9.98
N VAL A 981 -60.68 -14.35 -10.99
CA VAL A 981 -60.28 -14.24 -12.40
C VAL A 981 -61.23 -13.31 -13.20
N VAL A 982 -62.37 -12.88 -12.64
CA VAL A 982 -63.40 -12.15 -13.38
C VAL A 982 -64.03 -11.02 -12.56
N THR A 983 -63.80 -9.77 -12.94
CA THR A 983 -64.71 -8.63 -12.65
C THR A 983 -66.02 -8.78 -13.46
N PRO A 984 -67.17 -8.29 -12.97
CA PRO A 984 -68.48 -8.77 -13.39
C PRO A 984 -68.79 -8.38 -14.84
N PHE A 985 -69.08 -9.36 -15.71
CA PHE A 985 -69.67 -9.10 -17.02
C PHE A 985 -70.75 -10.13 -17.39
N ASN A 986 -71.62 -9.65 -18.28
CA ASN A 986 -72.94 -10.13 -18.65
C ASN A 986 -73.13 -11.65 -18.71
N LYS A 987 -74.27 -12.06 -18.13
CA LYS A 987 -74.80 -13.40 -17.89
C LYS A 987 -75.15 -14.22 -19.16
N TYR A 988 -74.56 -13.95 -20.32
CA TYR A 988 -75.02 -14.52 -21.60
C TYR A 988 -73.88 -14.87 -22.59
N ASP A 989 -72.86 -15.59 -22.13
CA ASP A 989 -71.86 -16.18 -23.04
C ASP A 989 -71.94 -17.71 -23.00
N HIS A 990 -72.96 -18.24 -23.68
CA HIS A 990 -73.34 -19.66 -23.68
C HIS A 990 -72.21 -20.63 -24.06
N HIS A 991 -71.14 -20.15 -24.70
CA HIS A 991 -69.99 -20.97 -25.06
C HIS A 991 -69.12 -21.38 -23.87
N LEU A 992 -69.15 -20.65 -22.77
CA LEU A 992 -68.37 -20.97 -21.58
C LEU A 992 -69.14 -21.83 -20.57
N ASP A 993 -70.47 -21.76 -20.56
CA ASP A 993 -71.31 -22.55 -19.65
C ASP A 993 -71.04 -24.06 -19.78
N TRP A 994 -70.78 -24.54 -21.00
CA TRP A 994 -70.54 -25.96 -21.23
C TRP A 994 -69.19 -26.44 -20.70
N ILE A 995 -68.13 -25.63 -20.80
CA ILE A 995 -66.83 -26.02 -20.24
C ILE A 995 -66.82 -25.90 -18.72
N TYR A 996 -67.60 -24.97 -18.16
CA TYR A 996 -67.75 -24.83 -16.72
C TYR A 996 -68.49 -26.01 -16.08
N ASP A 997 -69.60 -26.48 -16.69
CA ASP A 997 -70.31 -27.68 -16.22
C ASP A 997 -69.40 -28.92 -16.22
N VAL A 998 -68.54 -29.07 -17.24
CA VAL A 998 -67.60 -30.20 -17.32
C VAL A 998 -66.47 -30.08 -16.29
N LEU A 999 -65.94 -28.88 -16.04
CA LEU A 999 -64.90 -28.66 -15.02
C LEU A 999 -65.44 -28.84 -13.60
N GLU A 1000 -66.67 -28.40 -13.33
CA GLU A 1000 -67.34 -28.60 -12.04
C GLU A 1000 -67.56 -30.10 -11.77
N LYS A 1001 -68.08 -30.84 -12.76
CA LYS A 1001 -68.24 -32.30 -12.67
C LYS A 1001 -66.92 -33.03 -12.44
N ALA A 1002 -65.84 -32.59 -13.10
CA ALA A 1002 -64.50 -33.16 -12.87
C ALA A 1002 -64.04 -32.97 -11.42
N TYR A 1003 -64.25 -31.77 -10.86
CA TYR A 1003 -63.85 -31.45 -9.50
C TYR A 1003 -64.70 -32.17 -8.44
N VAL A 1004 -66.02 -32.24 -8.64
CA VAL A 1004 -66.93 -33.00 -7.77
C VAL A 1004 -66.57 -34.50 -7.77
N ALA A 1005 -66.30 -35.07 -8.95
CA ALA A 1005 -65.86 -36.46 -9.07
C ALA A 1005 -64.53 -36.71 -8.34
N TYR A 1006 -63.58 -35.77 -8.42
CA TYR A 1006 -62.30 -35.87 -7.73
C TYR A 1006 -62.47 -35.90 -6.21
N ASN A 1007 -63.22 -34.93 -5.66
CA ASN A 1007 -63.44 -34.84 -4.21
C ASN A 1007 -64.29 -35.99 -3.65
N SER A 1008 -65.12 -36.62 -4.50
CA SER A 1008 -65.87 -37.84 -4.13
C SER A 1008 -65.03 -39.11 -4.22
N GLY A 1009 -63.71 -39.00 -4.44
CA GLY A 1009 -62.78 -40.12 -4.55
C GLY A 1009 -62.80 -40.86 -5.89
N LYS A 1010 -63.62 -40.44 -6.85
CA LYS A 1010 -63.79 -41.09 -8.17
C LYS A 1010 -62.76 -40.55 -9.18
N LYS A 1011 -61.48 -40.79 -8.92
CA LYS A 1011 -60.36 -40.20 -9.68
C LYS A 1011 -60.40 -40.50 -11.19
N GLU A 1012 -60.76 -41.71 -11.60
CA GLU A 1012 -60.84 -42.06 -13.02
C GLU A 1012 -62.01 -41.39 -13.75
N GLU A 1013 -63.12 -41.13 -13.03
CA GLU A 1013 -64.25 -40.36 -13.58
C GLU A 1013 -63.89 -38.87 -13.71
N ALA A 1014 -63.17 -38.33 -12.72
CA ALA A 1014 -62.65 -36.97 -12.76
C ALA A 1014 -61.65 -36.75 -13.90
N LYS A 1015 -60.75 -37.70 -14.17
CA LYS A 1015 -59.84 -37.67 -15.32
C LYS A 1015 -60.60 -37.65 -16.65
N LYS A 1016 -61.68 -38.43 -16.79
CA LYS A 1016 -62.52 -38.41 -18.01
C LYS A 1016 -63.13 -37.04 -18.26
N PHE A 1017 -63.67 -36.39 -17.23
CA PHE A 1017 -64.20 -35.04 -17.35
C PHE A 1017 -63.11 -34.00 -17.62
N TYR A 1018 -61.93 -34.13 -17.00
CA TYR A 1018 -60.78 -33.28 -17.30
C TYR A 1018 -60.34 -33.37 -18.77
N VAL A 1019 -60.23 -34.59 -19.32
CA VAL A 1019 -59.88 -34.79 -20.74
C VAL A 1019 -60.92 -34.12 -21.64
N ARG A 1020 -62.21 -34.30 -21.33
CA ARG A 1020 -63.30 -33.66 -22.08
C ARG A 1020 -63.24 -32.13 -22.01
N ALA A 1021 -62.93 -31.56 -20.84
CA ALA A 1021 -62.74 -30.11 -20.70
C ALA A 1021 -61.53 -29.60 -21.50
N ALA A 1022 -60.43 -30.38 -21.54
CA ALA A 1022 -59.24 -30.04 -22.32
C ALA A 1022 -59.48 -30.10 -23.85
N GLU A 1023 -60.38 -30.98 -24.31
CA GLU A 1023 -60.82 -31.02 -25.70
C GLU A 1023 -61.66 -29.80 -26.07
N ILE A 1024 -62.65 -29.45 -25.23
CA ILE A 1024 -63.48 -28.25 -25.44
C ILE A 1024 -62.61 -26.99 -25.42
N TYR A 1025 -61.62 -26.93 -24.53
CA TYR A 1025 -60.65 -25.85 -24.47
C TYR A 1025 -59.93 -25.59 -25.80
N LYS A 1026 -59.55 -26.64 -26.53
CA LYS A 1026 -58.87 -26.50 -27.83
C LYS A 1026 -59.75 -25.81 -28.87
N LEU A 1027 -61.08 -25.94 -28.74
CA LEU A 1027 -62.06 -25.36 -29.65
C LEU A 1027 -62.42 -23.91 -29.31
N LEU A 1028 -62.00 -23.39 -28.15
CA LEU A 1028 -62.28 -22.01 -27.77
C LEU A 1028 -61.44 -21.00 -28.59
N PRO A 1029 -62.00 -19.82 -28.90
CA PRO A 1029 -61.24 -18.71 -29.47
C PRO A 1029 -60.17 -18.20 -28.49
N PHE A 1030 -59.10 -17.62 -29.03
CA PHE A 1030 -57.84 -17.35 -28.32
C PHE A 1030 -58.01 -16.47 -27.08
N ASP A 1031 -58.89 -15.46 -27.16
CA ASP A 1031 -59.24 -14.54 -26.08
C ASP A 1031 -59.96 -15.24 -24.91
N LYS A 1032 -60.63 -16.37 -25.15
CA LYS A 1032 -61.30 -17.18 -24.11
C LYS A 1032 -60.46 -18.33 -23.58
N LYS A 1033 -59.46 -18.80 -24.33
CA LYS A 1033 -58.53 -19.86 -23.92
C LYS A 1033 -57.75 -19.47 -22.66
N ILE A 1034 -57.15 -18.29 -22.63
CA ILE A 1034 -56.29 -17.88 -21.49
C ILE A 1034 -57.01 -18.05 -20.13
N LYS A 1035 -58.32 -17.81 -20.08
CA LYS A 1035 -59.12 -17.91 -18.85
C LYS A 1035 -59.40 -19.35 -18.41
N VAL A 1036 -59.70 -20.24 -19.34
CA VAL A 1036 -59.97 -21.65 -19.05
C VAL A 1036 -58.68 -22.43 -18.79
N TYR A 1037 -57.55 -21.96 -19.33
CA TYR A 1037 -56.24 -22.60 -19.19
C TYR A 1037 -55.82 -22.76 -17.72
N TYR A 1038 -56.00 -21.72 -16.90
CA TYR A 1038 -55.63 -21.76 -15.48
C TYR A 1038 -56.49 -22.74 -14.68
N ALA A 1039 -57.79 -22.81 -14.97
CA ALA A 1039 -58.69 -23.76 -14.31
C ALA A 1039 -58.32 -25.21 -14.67
N LEU A 1040 -58.02 -25.48 -15.95
CA LEU A 1040 -57.55 -26.79 -16.40
C LEU A 1040 -56.20 -27.16 -15.79
N ARG A 1041 -55.23 -26.24 -15.77
CA ARG A 1041 -53.90 -26.51 -15.19
C ARG A 1041 -54.00 -26.90 -13.72
N LYS A 1042 -54.79 -26.16 -12.93
CA LYS A 1042 -54.96 -26.47 -11.50
C LYS A 1042 -55.69 -27.79 -11.27
N LEU A 1043 -56.69 -28.11 -12.10
CA LEU A 1043 -57.39 -29.40 -12.02
C LEU A 1043 -56.48 -30.57 -12.44
N ARG A 1044 -55.60 -30.37 -13.43
CA ARG A 1044 -54.58 -31.34 -13.83
C ARG A 1044 -53.62 -31.65 -12.68
N ASP A 1045 -53.09 -30.60 -12.05
CA ASP A 1045 -52.13 -30.74 -10.95
C ASP A 1045 -52.76 -31.38 -9.69
N LEU A 1046 -54.11 -31.41 -9.60
CA LEU A 1046 -54.83 -32.16 -8.56
C LEU A 1046 -55.05 -33.64 -8.95
N LEU A 1047 -55.22 -33.93 -10.24
CA LEU A 1047 -55.57 -35.27 -10.75
C LEU A 1047 -54.38 -36.19 -11.00
N TYR A 1048 -53.21 -35.60 -11.28
CA TYR A 1048 -51.95 -36.27 -11.61
C TYR A 1048 -50.88 -35.88 -10.61
#